data_AF-A0A9Q0JKL0-F1
#
_entry.id   AF-A0A9Q0JKL0-F1
#
_cell.length_a   1.000
_cell.length_b   1.000
_cell.length_c   1.000
_cell.angle_alpha   90.00
_cell.angle_beta   90.00
_cell.angle_gamma   90.00
#
_symmetry.space_group_name_H-M   'P 1'
#
loop_
_entity.id
_entity.type
_entity.pdbx_description
1 polymer ?
#
loop_
_entity_poly.entity_id
_entity_poly.type
_entity_poly.pdbx_seq_one_letter_code
_entity_poly.pdbx_strand_id
1 'polypeptide(L)'
;MASLKFTSLAFLVCWFSFLSVIVCTFGVDVSYDGRAIKIDGKRKVLLSGSIHYPRSAAEMWPDLIRKSKEGGLDAIETYVFWNAHEPVRRQYDFSGNNDLVRFIKTIQDEGLYAVLRIGPYNEMKNFTALIVNMMKQENLFASQGGPIILAQIENEYGHFVASYGDAGKAYVTWCANMAESLDIGVPWIMCEEEDAPESMINTCNGWYCDQWSPKNPKIPKMWTENWTGWFKNWGGKDPHRTAEDLAFAVARFFQRGGTFQNYYMYHGGTNFGRTAGGPYITTTYDYDAPLDEYGNLNQPKWGHLKQLHDILHSMEETLTHGNISSIDYGNSVWATIYKTKNASSCFFGNANSTSDATINFQGNDYDVPAWSVNTQTSVMAKRSNFVEDESTLLKWSWRPENNDKAIVLGKGQVTANQLLDQKTAANDASDYLWYMTSVNLKEDDPVWASNMTLRVNGTGHKSVNLTKGKNVITLLSATVGYQNYGVKFDMVQSGISGPVELVGRNGDETIIKDLSSHKWSYKVGLDGLPNDMYSSENLNWQGNDLPINRMMTWYKTTFKAPLGKDPVVVDLQGLGKGMAWVNGKSIGRYWPSYLAEEDGCKVEACDYRGSYDNNKCLGGNPSQVKFETVSVGYACANTYENNVLELSCQNRPISAIKFASFGNPKGRCGSFEKGTCEGANDALSIVQKACVGKETCTIDVSEKVFGLTNCGKITKRLAVEISTPSSITTAFPFTISTLFLAFSLLSILSLSFFFLSSSSSTIKNPSFPDPQNALQAPPHSPLKVYVADLPRSLNYGLLEQYWSSSTPDARIPSDPDHPIPLVARRPAASEFPDYPQNPLIKQYSAEYWITGDLMTPEPLKTSSFAQRVSDSGDADVVFVPFFATLSAEMELAKGGGSFRRKVGNDDYRRQREVVDFVTNSDAWRRSGGKDHVFVLTDPVAMWHVRAEIAPAILLVVDFGGWYRLDSKTSRGNSSDKIEHTQVSLLKDVIVPYTHLLPRLHLSENKKRQSLLYFKGAKHRHRGGMIREKLWDLLVNEPGVIMEEGFPNATGREQSIRGMRTSEFCLHPAGDTPTSCRLFDAVQSLCIPVVVSDNIELPFEGMVDYTEFSVFVAVNDALKPGWLVDHLRRISGKQRDEFRQKMAKVQQIFVYDSGHPGGIGPIPPDGAVNYIWRKIHQKVPMIREAIVREKRKPPGVSIPLRCQCT
;
A
#
# COMPACT_ATOMS: atom_id res chain seq x y z
N MET A 1 -25.96 -43.55 54.88
CA MET A 1 -24.57 -43.04 54.86
C MET A 1 -23.60 -43.81 53.94
N ALA A 2 -24.01 -44.88 53.24
CA ALA A 2 -23.13 -45.57 52.28
C ALA A 2 -23.31 -45.13 50.81
N SER A 3 -24.48 -44.60 50.41
CA SER A 3 -24.73 -44.23 49.00
C SER A 3 -24.25 -42.81 48.62
N LEU A 4 -23.92 -41.95 49.60
CA LEU A 4 -23.46 -40.58 49.35
C LEU A 4 -21.94 -40.47 49.16
N LYS A 5 -21.17 -41.50 49.55
CA LYS A 5 -19.71 -41.53 49.37
C LYS A 5 -19.27 -42.05 48.00
N PHE A 6 -20.10 -42.88 47.35
CA PHE A 6 -19.80 -43.43 46.02
C PHE A 6 -20.03 -42.41 44.89
N THR A 7 -21.02 -41.54 45.01
CA THR A 7 -21.32 -40.50 44.02
C THR A 7 -20.29 -39.36 44.05
N SER A 8 -19.74 -39.03 45.21
CA SER A 8 -18.75 -37.97 45.37
C SER A 8 -17.35 -38.39 44.88
N LEU A 9 -16.98 -39.67 45.03
CA LEU A 9 -15.72 -40.21 44.50
C LEU A 9 -15.75 -40.38 42.97
N ALA A 10 -16.90 -40.81 42.41
CA ALA A 10 -17.10 -40.89 40.96
C ALA A 10 -17.05 -39.51 40.29
N PHE A 11 -17.63 -38.48 40.94
CA PHE A 11 -17.53 -37.10 40.44
C PHE A 11 -16.11 -36.55 40.52
N LEU A 12 -15.36 -36.84 41.57
CA LEU A 12 -13.96 -36.40 41.67
C LEU A 12 -13.08 -37.07 40.60
N VAL A 13 -13.25 -38.37 40.37
CA VAL A 13 -12.49 -39.10 39.34
C VAL A 13 -12.86 -38.62 37.94
N CYS A 14 -14.15 -38.42 37.65
CA CYS A 14 -14.57 -37.82 36.39
C CYS A 14 -14.06 -36.38 36.22
N TRP A 15 -13.99 -35.58 37.28
CA TRP A 15 -13.51 -34.21 37.20
C TRP A 15 -12.00 -34.12 37.02
N PHE A 16 -11.22 -35.01 37.66
CA PHE A 16 -9.78 -35.15 37.42
C PHE A 16 -9.47 -35.73 36.03
N SER A 17 -10.28 -36.65 35.50
CA SER A 17 -10.17 -37.13 34.12
C SER A 17 -10.58 -36.09 33.08
N PHE A 18 -11.54 -35.21 33.41
CA PHE A 18 -11.94 -34.10 32.53
C PHE A 18 -10.91 -32.96 32.55
N LEU A 19 -10.29 -32.68 33.71
CA LEU A 19 -9.15 -31.75 33.80
C LEU A 19 -7.88 -32.30 33.13
N SER A 20 -7.62 -33.61 33.19
CA SER A 20 -6.47 -34.21 32.48
C SER A 20 -6.66 -34.20 30.96
N VAL A 21 -7.91 -34.13 30.46
CA VAL A 21 -8.22 -34.02 29.03
C VAL A 21 -8.20 -32.56 28.55
N ILE A 22 -8.42 -31.58 29.45
CA ILE A 22 -8.39 -30.13 29.11
C ILE A 22 -6.97 -29.54 29.23
N VAL A 23 -6.00 -30.25 29.82
CA VAL A 23 -4.59 -29.83 29.95
C VAL A 23 -3.63 -30.64 29.06
N CYS A 24 -4.14 -31.38 28.08
CA CYS A 24 -3.30 -31.88 26.98
C CYS A 24 -3.34 -30.88 25.83
N THR A 25 -2.35 -29.97 25.76
CA THR A 25 -1.94 -29.40 24.48
C THR A 25 -1.48 -30.57 23.61
N PHE A 26 -2.32 -31.04 22.69
CA PHE A 26 -1.89 -32.05 21.73
C PHE A 26 -0.86 -31.38 20.82
N GLY A 27 0.42 -31.71 21.03
CA GLY A 27 1.48 -31.37 20.09
C GLY A 27 1.14 -31.92 18.70
N VAL A 28 1.54 -31.18 17.68
CA VAL A 28 1.37 -31.53 16.27
C VAL A 28 2.50 -32.47 15.85
N ASP A 29 2.16 -33.61 15.24
CA ASP A 29 3.17 -34.54 14.72
C ASP A 29 3.68 -34.06 13.37
N VAL A 30 4.98 -33.75 13.28
CA VAL A 30 5.62 -33.38 12.02
C VAL A 30 6.60 -34.46 11.60
N SER A 31 6.32 -35.08 10.46
CA SER A 31 7.15 -36.13 9.86
C SER A 31 7.26 -35.92 8.35
N TYR A 32 7.87 -36.85 7.63
CA TYR A 32 7.96 -36.79 6.18
C TYR A 32 8.00 -38.19 5.57
N ASP A 33 7.87 -38.26 4.25
CA ASP A 33 8.22 -39.41 3.45
C ASP A 33 8.79 -38.96 2.10
N GLY A 34 9.04 -39.90 1.19
CA GLY A 34 9.59 -39.63 -0.13
C GLY A 34 8.79 -38.66 -0.99
N ARG A 35 7.57 -38.28 -0.58
CA ARG A 35 6.71 -37.38 -1.32
C ARG A 35 6.60 -36.00 -0.71
N ALA A 36 6.33 -35.90 0.58
CA ALA A 36 6.07 -34.60 1.22
C ALA A 36 6.35 -34.59 2.73
N ILE A 37 6.42 -33.39 3.29
CA ILE A 37 6.23 -33.17 4.73
C ILE A 37 4.80 -33.58 5.10
N LYS A 38 4.66 -34.21 6.26
CA LYS A 38 3.40 -34.61 6.87
C LYS A 38 3.19 -33.84 8.17
N ILE A 39 2.01 -33.25 8.32
CA ILE A 39 1.56 -32.59 9.54
C ILE A 39 0.32 -33.34 10.02
N ASP A 40 0.37 -33.88 11.23
CA ASP A 40 -0.63 -34.80 11.79
C ASP A 40 -0.95 -35.98 10.85
N GLY A 41 0.11 -36.58 10.31
CA GLY A 41 0.03 -37.70 9.37
C GLY A 41 -0.47 -37.35 7.96
N LYS A 42 -0.83 -36.08 7.68
CA LYS A 42 -1.31 -35.64 6.37
C LYS A 42 -0.20 -34.97 5.59
N ARG A 43 0.09 -35.48 4.39
CA ARG A 43 1.02 -34.85 3.45
C ARG A 43 0.54 -33.45 3.06
N LYS A 44 1.48 -32.51 2.94
CA LYS A 44 1.20 -31.10 2.66
C LYS A 44 1.97 -30.57 1.46
N VAL A 45 1.33 -29.68 0.71
CA VAL A 45 2.02 -28.70 -0.13
C VAL A 45 2.31 -27.50 0.77
N LEU A 46 3.58 -27.08 0.84
CA LEU A 46 4.00 -25.98 1.71
C LEU A 46 4.68 -24.89 0.89
N LEU A 47 4.07 -23.72 0.90
CA LEU A 47 4.63 -22.50 0.32
C LEU A 47 5.12 -21.62 1.46
N SER A 48 6.42 -21.31 1.45
CA SER A 48 7.09 -20.55 2.49
C SER A 48 7.69 -19.27 1.93
N GLY A 49 7.94 -18.29 2.79
CA GLY A 49 8.66 -17.08 2.42
C GLY A 49 9.61 -16.60 3.51
N SER A 50 10.81 -16.21 3.12
CA SER A 50 11.81 -15.69 4.06
C SER A 50 11.48 -14.26 4.49
N ILE A 51 11.41 -14.04 5.80
CA ILE A 51 11.35 -12.73 6.46
C ILE A 51 12.36 -12.74 7.60
N HIS A 52 13.39 -11.89 7.51
CA HIS A 52 14.42 -11.82 8.55
C HIS A 52 14.06 -10.78 9.59
N TYR A 53 13.75 -11.22 10.81
CA TYR A 53 13.28 -10.35 11.90
C TYR A 53 14.18 -9.14 12.20
N PRO A 54 15.54 -9.22 12.17
CA PRO A 54 16.36 -8.04 12.46
C PRO A 54 16.39 -7.02 11.32
N ARG A 55 15.93 -7.40 10.12
CA ARG A 55 15.90 -6.53 8.92
C ARG A 55 14.61 -5.71 8.79
N SER A 56 13.71 -5.83 9.75
CA SER A 56 12.50 -5.01 9.87
C SER A 56 12.33 -4.55 11.31
N ALA A 57 11.57 -3.48 11.53
CA ALA A 57 11.22 -3.07 12.89
C ALA A 57 10.23 -4.07 13.51
N ALA A 58 10.34 -4.32 14.82
CA ALA A 58 9.45 -5.25 15.52
C ALA A 58 7.95 -4.90 15.37
N GLU A 59 7.64 -3.63 15.15
CA GLU A 59 6.29 -3.13 14.89
C GLU A 59 5.74 -3.49 13.51
N MET A 60 6.62 -3.80 12.54
CA MET A 60 6.23 -4.19 11.18
C MET A 60 5.87 -5.67 11.07
N TRP A 61 6.38 -6.53 11.95
CA TRP A 61 6.24 -7.99 11.82
C TRP A 61 4.79 -8.47 11.66
N PRO A 62 3.79 -8.00 12.45
CA PRO A 62 2.42 -8.46 12.27
C PRO A 62 1.84 -8.14 10.88
N ASP A 63 2.15 -6.95 10.35
CA ASP A 63 1.66 -6.53 9.03
C ASP A 63 2.36 -7.30 7.89
N LEU A 64 3.68 -7.50 7.99
CA LEU A 64 4.43 -8.30 7.03
C LEU A 64 3.94 -9.74 6.98
N ILE A 65 3.79 -10.39 8.14
CA ILE A 65 3.33 -11.78 8.27
C ILE A 65 1.89 -11.92 7.76
N ARG A 66 1.01 -10.96 8.06
CA ARG A 66 -0.35 -10.95 7.54
C ARG A 66 -0.39 -10.83 6.02
N LYS A 67 0.38 -9.92 5.43
CA LYS A 67 0.49 -9.77 3.97
C LYS A 67 1.06 -11.03 3.30
N SER A 68 1.98 -11.73 3.97
CA SER A 68 2.47 -13.04 3.54
C SER A 68 1.40 -14.13 3.55
N LYS A 69 0.61 -14.20 4.62
CA LYS A 69 -0.55 -15.10 4.70
C LYS A 69 -1.59 -14.78 3.62
N GLU A 70 -1.93 -13.51 3.44
CA GLU A 70 -2.84 -13.05 2.39
C GLU A 70 -2.30 -13.31 0.99
N GLY A 71 -0.98 -13.40 0.85
CA GLY A 71 -0.28 -13.79 -0.35
C GLY A 71 -0.29 -15.28 -0.63
N GLY A 72 -0.81 -16.12 0.27
CA GLY A 72 -0.96 -17.58 0.08
C GLY A 72 0.17 -18.43 0.65
N LEU A 73 1.04 -17.85 1.51
CA LEU A 73 2.06 -18.63 2.22
C LEU A 73 1.46 -19.42 3.38
N ASP A 74 2.01 -20.61 3.63
CA ASP A 74 1.71 -21.48 4.78
C ASP A 74 2.74 -21.33 5.90
N ALA A 75 3.96 -20.90 5.55
CA ALA A 75 5.05 -20.78 6.50
C ALA A 75 5.91 -19.52 6.28
N ILE A 76 6.54 -19.06 7.35
CA ILE A 76 7.58 -18.05 7.30
C ILE A 76 8.92 -18.69 7.66
N GLU A 77 9.93 -18.45 6.82
CA GLU A 77 11.29 -18.90 7.05
C GLU A 77 12.14 -17.75 7.60
N THR A 78 13.02 -18.03 8.58
CA THR A 78 14.02 -17.04 9.02
C THR A 78 15.32 -17.71 9.44
N TYR A 79 16.43 -17.07 9.12
CA TYR A 79 17.71 -17.33 9.79
C TYR A 79 17.70 -16.85 11.24
N VAL A 80 18.57 -17.46 12.06
CA VAL A 80 18.95 -16.93 13.37
C VAL A 80 20.33 -16.27 13.29
N PHE A 81 20.40 -14.98 13.63
CA PHE A 81 21.58 -14.15 13.43
C PHE A 81 22.48 -14.14 14.66
N TRP A 82 23.37 -15.12 14.77
CA TRP A 82 24.22 -15.29 15.96
C TRP A 82 25.01 -14.04 16.35
N ASN A 83 25.62 -13.35 15.39
CA ASN A 83 26.38 -12.14 15.65
C ASN A 83 25.53 -10.99 16.22
N ALA A 84 24.25 -10.92 15.86
CA ALA A 84 23.31 -9.95 16.43
C ALA A 84 22.89 -10.35 17.85
N HIS A 85 22.75 -11.65 18.10
CA HIS A 85 22.36 -12.18 19.40
C HIS A 85 23.49 -12.32 20.41
N GLU A 86 24.75 -12.45 19.99
CA GLU A 86 25.92 -12.55 20.88
C GLU A 86 27.01 -11.55 20.44
N PRO A 87 26.73 -10.23 20.47
CA PRO A 87 27.67 -9.20 20.03
C PRO A 87 28.95 -9.17 20.88
N VAL A 88 28.84 -9.59 22.13
CA VAL A 88 29.97 -9.88 23.03
C VAL A 88 29.83 -11.33 23.47
N ARG A 89 30.93 -12.07 23.46
CA ARG A 89 30.94 -13.49 23.83
C ARG A 89 30.24 -13.72 25.18
N ARG A 90 29.24 -14.61 25.16
CA ARG A 90 28.32 -14.99 26.24
C ARG A 90 27.40 -13.88 26.78
N GLN A 91 27.30 -12.76 26.09
CA GLN A 91 26.32 -11.72 26.41
C GLN A 91 25.28 -11.67 25.30
N TYR A 92 24.07 -12.07 25.65
CA TYR A 92 23.00 -12.29 24.68
C TYR A 92 22.03 -11.12 24.60
N ASP A 93 21.60 -10.77 23.38
CA ASP A 93 20.53 -9.81 23.12
C ASP A 93 19.38 -10.48 22.35
N PHE A 94 18.20 -10.50 22.98
CA PHE A 94 16.94 -10.98 22.40
C PHE A 94 15.83 -9.92 22.53
N SER A 95 16.20 -8.64 22.44
CA SER A 95 15.28 -7.51 22.62
C SER A 95 15.05 -6.73 21.33
N GLY A 96 13.97 -5.95 21.27
CA GLY A 96 13.67 -5.10 20.12
C GLY A 96 13.57 -5.90 18.82
N ASN A 97 14.34 -5.50 17.80
CA ASN A 97 14.37 -6.20 16.51
C ASN A 97 15.07 -7.57 16.58
N ASN A 98 15.76 -7.89 17.69
CA ASN A 98 16.37 -9.20 17.96
C ASN A 98 15.46 -10.10 18.81
N ASP A 99 14.20 -9.73 19.08
CA ASP A 99 13.28 -10.58 19.84
C ASP A 99 12.73 -11.74 18.99
N LEU A 100 13.55 -12.78 18.85
CA LEU A 100 13.24 -13.99 18.08
C LEU A 100 11.97 -14.68 18.59
N VAL A 101 11.79 -14.78 19.92
CA VAL A 101 10.63 -15.44 20.52
C VAL A 101 9.36 -14.70 20.13
N ARG A 102 9.33 -13.38 20.26
CA ARG A 102 8.18 -12.56 19.84
C ARG A 102 7.91 -12.68 18.35
N PHE A 103 8.95 -12.71 17.51
CA PHE A 103 8.77 -12.89 16.07
C PHE A 103 8.10 -14.23 15.75
N ILE A 104 8.59 -15.35 16.31
CA ILE A 104 7.99 -16.67 16.10
C ILE A 104 6.57 -16.75 16.67
N LYS A 105 6.30 -16.16 17.83
CA LYS A 105 4.93 -16.04 18.37
C LYS A 105 4.01 -15.24 17.45
N THR A 106 4.51 -14.18 16.81
CA THR A 106 3.73 -13.40 15.84
C THR A 106 3.35 -14.24 14.62
N ILE A 107 4.25 -15.11 14.15
CA ILE A 107 3.95 -16.09 13.08
C ILE A 107 2.81 -17.03 13.53
N GLN A 108 2.89 -17.53 14.77
CA GLN A 108 1.84 -18.37 15.36
C GLN A 108 0.49 -17.63 15.48
N ASP A 109 0.50 -16.38 15.96
CA ASP A 109 -0.70 -15.56 16.17
C ASP A 109 -1.44 -15.27 14.86
N GLU A 110 -0.70 -15.05 13.77
CA GLU A 110 -1.28 -14.92 12.43
C GLU A 110 -1.62 -16.29 11.81
N GLY A 111 -1.30 -17.40 12.45
CA GLY A 111 -1.71 -18.75 12.07
C GLY A 111 -0.91 -19.37 10.92
N LEU A 112 0.38 -19.04 10.83
CA LEU A 112 1.33 -19.65 9.88
C LEU A 112 2.28 -20.60 10.62
N TYR A 113 2.93 -21.50 9.88
CA TYR A 113 4.06 -22.28 10.37
C TYR A 113 5.36 -21.49 10.31
N ALA A 114 6.40 -21.97 10.99
CA ALA A 114 7.74 -21.40 10.97
C ALA A 114 8.79 -22.43 10.53
N VAL A 115 9.77 -21.96 9.75
CA VAL A 115 10.99 -22.68 9.39
C VAL A 115 12.17 -21.92 9.99
N LEU A 116 12.85 -22.53 10.96
CA LEU A 116 13.88 -21.88 11.76
C LEU A 116 15.28 -22.32 11.31
N ARG A 117 16.04 -21.45 10.65
CA ARG A 117 17.37 -21.78 10.12
C ARG A 117 18.47 -21.35 11.08
N ILE A 118 19.12 -22.30 11.75
CA ILE A 118 20.11 -22.07 12.80
C ILE A 118 21.50 -22.44 12.29
N GLY A 119 22.45 -21.51 12.32
CA GLY A 119 23.84 -21.82 11.96
C GLY A 119 24.78 -20.69 12.29
N PRO A 120 25.83 -20.98 13.08
CA PRO A 120 27.17 -20.72 12.54
C PRO A 120 28.29 -21.65 13.06
N TYR A 121 29.26 -21.92 12.19
CA TYR A 121 30.41 -22.82 12.33
C TYR A 121 31.18 -22.81 13.67
N ASN A 122 31.52 -21.64 14.25
CA ASN A 122 32.46 -21.58 15.41
C ASN A 122 31.81 -21.72 16.80
N GLU A 123 30.55 -21.32 17.00
CA GLU A 123 29.80 -21.55 18.25
C GLU A 123 28.59 -22.46 18.00
N MET A 124 28.62 -23.23 16.91
CA MET A 124 27.53 -24.05 16.38
C MET A 124 26.80 -24.81 17.47
N LYS A 125 27.52 -25.55 18.32
CA LYS A 125 26.91 -26.35 19.39
C LYS A 125 26.23 -25.50 20.46
N ASN A 126 26.95 -24.50 20.99
CA ASN A 126 26.47 -23.74 22.15
C ASN A 126 25.30 -22.83 21.77
N PHE A 127 25.43 -22.13 20.64
CA PHE A 127 24.40 -21.22 20.18
C PHE A 127 23.15 -21.98 19.71
N THR A 128 23.30 -23.07 18.95
CA THR A 128 22.16 -23.90 18.54
C THR A 128 21.43 -24.48 19.75
N ALA A 129 22.17 -25.02 20.73
CA ALA A 129 21.56 -25.52 21.96
C ALA A 129 20.82 -24.42 22.74
N LEU A 130 21.37 -23.20 22.82
CA LEU A 130 20.70 -22.07 23.46
C LEU A 130 19.37 -21.75 22.76
N ILE A 131 19.39 -21.57 21.44
CA ILE A 131 18.20 -21.24 20.66
C ILE A 131 17.14 -22.33 20.77
N VAL A 132 17.54 -23.59 20.61
CA VAL A 132 16.62 -24.73 20.76
C VAL A 132 16.02 -24.79 22.16
N ASN A 133 16.83 -24.62 23.21
CA ASN A 133 16.33 -24.61 24.58
C ASN A 133 15.35 -23.47 24.82
N MET A 134 15.60 -22.28 24.28
CA MET A 134 14.68 -21.16 24.36
C MET A 134 13.36 -21.46 23.64
N MET A 135 13.40 -21.97 22.41
CA MET A 135 12.19 -22.35 21.67
C MET A 135 11.39 -23.45 22.40
N LYS A 136 12.09 -24.42 23.01
CA LYS A 136 11.46 -25.47 23.82
C LYS A 136 10.78 -24.94 25.07
N GLN A 137 11.44 -24.04 25.80
CA GLN A 137 10.87 -23.42 27.01
C GLN A 137 9.59 -22.63 26.70
N GLU A 138 9.55 -22.00 25.52
CA GLU A 138 8.41 -21.24 25.02
C GLU A 138 7.36 -22.11 24.28
N ASN A 139 7.56 -23.43 24.21
CA ASN A 139 6.71 -24.39 23.49
C ASN A 139 6.49 -24.04 22.01
N LEU A 140 7.54 -23.55 21.32
CA LEU A 140 7.43 -23.05 19.95
C LEU A 140 7.67 -24.11 18.86
N PHE A 141 8.14 -25.30 19.21
CA PHE A 141 8.15 -26.44 18.28
C PHE A 141 6.74 -27.00 18.07
N ALA A 142 6.41 -27.42 16.85
CA ALA A 142 5.11 -27.99 16.53
C ALA A 142 4.75 -29.20 17.40
N SER A 143 5.74 -30.03 17.73
CA SER A 143 5.64 -31.13 18.70
C SER A 143 5.19 -30.70 20.11
N GLN A 144 5.28 -29.40 20.43
CA GLN A 144 4.83 -28.79 21.69
C GLN A 144 3.60 -27.88 21.52
N GLY A 145 3.03 -27.80 20.32
CA GLY A 145 1.90 -26.93 19.97
C GLY A 145 2.28 -25.57 19.38
N GLY A 146 3.57 -25.34 19.10
CA GLY A 146 4.08 -24.11 18.47
C GLY A 146 4.08 -24.14 16.94
N PRO A 147 4.53 -23.06 16.27
CA PRO A 147 4.49 -22.98 14.80
C PRO A 147 5.69 -23.64 14.10
N ILE A 148 6.80 -23.95 14.79
CA ILE A 148 8.04 -24.39 14.12
C ILE A 148 7.89 -25.84 13.65
N ILE A 149 7.84 -26.04 12.32
CA ILE A 149 7.68 -27.35 11.67
C ILE A 149 8.98 -27.91 11.11
N LEU A 150 9.99 -27.06 10.88
CA LEU A 150 11.29 -27.45 10.35
C LEU A 150 12.37 -26.60 11.00
N ALA A 151 13.54 -27.20 11.23
CA ALA A 151 14.73 -26.48 11.60
C ALA A 151 15.89 -26.82 10.65
N GLN A 152 16.72 -25.84 10.31
CA GLN A 152 17.94 -26.08 9.53
C GLN A 152 19.17 -26.00 10.41
N ILE A 153 20.14 -26.87 10.16
CA ILE A 153 21.49 -26.79 10.71
C ILE A 153 22.49 -26.47 9.59
N GLU A 154 23.38 -25.52 9.83
CA GLU A 154 24.37 -25.05 8.85
C GLU A 154 23.75 -24.44 7.57
N ASN A 155 24.56 -23.94 6.64
CA ASN A 155 24.09 -23.36 5.39
C ASN A 155 25.04 -23.55 4.21
N GLU A 156 24.58 -24.23 3.16
CA GLU A 156 25.30 -24.41 1.87
C GLU A 156 26.73 -24.94 1.98
N TYR A 157 27.02 -25.72 3.03
CA TYR A 157 28.37 -26.18 3.31
C TYR A 157 28.86 -27.20 2.27
N GLY A 158 27.96 -27.94 1.63
CA GLY A 158 28.26 -28.93 0.59
C GLY A 158 29.10 -28.38 -0.58
N HIS A 159 28.95 -27.10 -0.94
CA HIS A 159 29.80 -26.44 -1.94
C HIS A 159 31.29 -26.40 -1.53
N PHE A 160 31.58 -26.52 -0.24
CA PHE A 160 32.92 -26.35 0.33
C PHE A 160 33.49 -27.60 0.97
N VAL A 161 32.69 -28.64 1.23
CA VAL A 161 33.13 -29.91 1.86
C VAL A 161 34.41 -30.44 1.21
N ALA A 162 34.45 -30.48 -0.14
CA ALA A 162 35.60 -30.97 -0.88
C ALA A 162 36.90 -30.17 -0.61
N SER A 163 36.79 -28.87 -0.34
CA SER A 163 37.94 -28.00 -0.04
C SER A 163 38.53 -28.25 1.35
N TYR A 164 37.77 -28.88 2.24
CA TYR A 164 38.20 -29.27 3.59
C TYR A 164 38.50 -30.77 3.72
N GLY A 165 38.34 -31.55 2.65
CA GLY A 165 38.62 -32.99 2.62
C GLY A 165 37.82 -33.77 3.68
N ASP A 166 38.47 -34.74 4.33
CA ASP A 166 37.84 -35.59 5.35
C ASP A 166 37.35 -34.81 6.58
N ALA A 167 38.00 -33.68 6.91
CA ALA A 167 37.57 -32.82 8.01
C ALA A 167 36.21 -32.16 7.71
N GLY A 168 35.94 -31.79 6.45
CA GLY A 168 34.64 -31.26 6.03
C GLY A 168 33.53 -32.29 6.18
N LYS A 169 33.77 -33.54 5.77
CA LYS A 169 32.81 -34.65 5.93
C LYS A 169 32.54 -34.98 7.41
N ALA A 170 33.60 -34.99 8.22
CA ALA A 170 33.48 -35.21 9.66
C ALA A 170 32.67 -34.08 10.33
N TYR A 171 32.84 -32.84 9.88
CA TYR A 171 32.07 -31.69 10.37
C TYR A 171 30.58 -31.81 10.04
N VAL A 172 30.21 -32.13 8.80
CA VAL A 172 28.80 -32.33 8.40
C VAL A 172 28.14 -33.43 9.23
N THR A 173 28.84 -34.57 9.40
CA THR A 173 28.37 -35.68 10.24
C THR A 173 28.19 -35.25 11.69
N TRP A 174 29.11 -34.45 12.22
CA TRP A 174 29.03 -33.90 13.56
C TRP A 174 27.85 -32.93 13.73
N CYS A 175 27.60 -32.05 12.76
CA CYS A 175 26.46 -31.13 12.77
C CYS A 175 25.13 -31.88 12.83
N ALA A 176 24.97 -32.91 11.99
CA ALA A 176 23.77 -33.73 11.96
C ALA A 176 23.54 -34.42 13.33
N ASN A 177 24.55 -35.13 13.84
CA ASN A 177 24.47 -35.81 15.14
C ASN A 177 24.17 -34.84 16.29
N MET A 178 24.77 -33.64 16.25
CA MET A 178 24.53 -32.59 17.25
C MET A 178 23.08 -32.10 17.19
N ALA A 179 22.57 -31.79 16.00
CA ALA A 179 21.20 -31.35 15.79
C ALA A 179 20.17 -32.42 16.21
N GLU A 180 20.39 -33.69 15.87
CA GLU A 180 19.55 -34.80 16.32
C GLU A 180 19.54 -34.95 17.84
N SER A 181 20.70 -34.81 18.49
CA SER A 181 20.82 -34.95 19.95
C SER A 181 20.02 -33.92 20.73
N LEU A 182 19.59 -32.82 20.07
CA LEU A 182 18.76 -31.79 20.68
C LEU A 182 17.28 -32.17 20.73
N ASP A 183 16.85 -33.23 20.04
CA ASP A 183 15.52 -33.85 20.12
C ASP A 183 14.37 -32.84 20.05
N ILE A 184 14.27 -32.10 18.95
CA ILE A 184 13.29 -31.00 18.79
C ILE A 184 11.88 -31.49 18.39
N GLY A 185 11.71 -32.79 18.14
CA GLY A 185 10.43 -33.39 17.76
C GLY A 185 9.88 -32.97 16.39
N VAL A 186 10.69 -32.30 15.56
CA VAL A 186 10.37 -31.94 14.17
C VAL A 186 11.59 -32.19 13.26
N PRO A 187 11.44 -32.35 11.93
CA PRO A 187 12.55 -32.69 11.04
C PRO A 187 13.63 -31.60 10.94
N TRP A 188 14.88 -32.04 10.75
CA TRP A 188 16.02 -31.19 10.43
C TRP A 188 16.34 -31.20 8.93
N ILE A 189 16.74 -30.04 8.41
CA ILE A 189 17.14 -29.84 7.01
C ILE A 189 18.60 -29.35 6.91
N MET A 190 19.24 -29.60 5.76
CA MET A 190 20.53 -29.03 5.34
C MET A 190 20.48 -28.65 3.86
N CYS A 191 20.65 -27.37 3.52
CA CYS A 191 20.57 -26.91 2.13
C CYS A 191 21.90 -27.07 1.39
N GLU A 192 21.83 -27.42 0.09
CA GLU A 192 22.99 -27.66 -0.79
C GLU A 192 23.98 -28.71 -0.25
N GLU A 193 23.47 -29.70 0.49
CA GLU A 193 24.26 -30.77 1.11
C GLU A 193 23.91 -32.13 0.48
N GLU A 194 24.48 -32.44 -0.69
CA GLU A 194 24.12 -33.65 -1.45
C GLU A 194 24.33 -34.97 -0.70
N ASP A 195 25.34 -35.03 0.16
CA ASP A 195 25.75 -36.20 0.93
C ASP A 195 25.38 -36.04 2.42
N ALA A 196 24.28 -35.35 2.71
CA ALA A 196 23.76 -35.18 4.06
C ALA A 196 23.49 -36.55 4.74
N PRO A 197 23.74 -36.69 6.06
CA PRO A 197 23.40 -37.91 6.81
C PRO A 197 21.91 -38.28 6.70
N GLU A 198 21.56 -39.58 6.77
CA GLU A 198 20.19 -40.08 6.49
C GLU A 198 19.10 -39.44 7.37
N SER A 199 19.46 -38.96 8.55
CA SER A 199 18.58 -38.25 9.49
C SER A 199 18.27 -36.80 9.11
N MET A 200 18.97 -36.26 8.12
CA MET A 200 18.82 -34.89 7.64
C MET A 200 18.12 -34.89 6.28
N ILE A 201 17.21 -33.94 6.07
CA ILE A 201 16.62 -33.69 4.76
C ILE A 201 17.53 -32.73 3.99
N ASN A 202 18.16 -33.19 2.92
CA ASN A 202 18.89 -32.30 2.04
C ASN A 202 17.92 -31.51 1.14
N THR A 203 18.24 -30.25 0.87
CA THR A 203 17.39 -29.34 0.08
C THR A 203 18.19 -28.59 -0.99
N CYS A 204 17.49 -27.94 -1.92
CA CYS A 204 18.09 -27.17 -3.01
C CYS A 204 17.86 -25.67 -2.82
N ASN A 205 18.80 -24.87 -3.30
CA ASN A 205 18.77 -23.41 -3.41
C ASN A 205 19.08 -23.00 -4.86
N GLY A 206 18.55 -21.86 -5.30
CA GLY A 206 18.88 -21.35 -6.62
C GLY A 206 17.78 -20.54 -7.29
N TRP A 207 18.01 -20.19 -8.55
CA TRP A 207 16.99 -19.62 -9.44
C TRP A 207 15.96 -20.68 -9.88
N TYR A 208 16.41 -21.91 -10.06
CA TYR A 208 15.61 -23.06 -10.48
C TYR A 208 16.10 -24.33 -9.79
N CYS A 209 15.21 -25.01 -9.06
CA CYS A 209 15.47 -26.33 -8.45
C CYS A 209 14.60 -27.44 -9.07
N ASP A 210 14.00 -27.19 -10.23
CA ASP A 210 13.05 -28.11 -10.85
C ASP A 210 13.71 -29.40 -11.38
N GLN A 211 14.98 -29.33 -11.81
CA GLN A 211 15.75 -30.51 -12.25
C GLN A 211 16.41 -31.28 -11.11
N TRP A 212 16.59 -30.64 -9.95
CA TRP A 212 17.20 -31.27 -8.79
C TRP A 212 16.24 -32.28 -8.13
N SER A 213 16.77 -33.32 -7.50
CA SER A 213 16.01 -34.26 -6.67
C SER A 213 16.93 -34.87 -5.60
N PRO A 214 16.44 -35.15 -4.39
CA PRO A 214 17.24 -35.82 -3.37
C PRO A 214 17.64 -37.22 -3.86
N LYS A 215 18.89 -37.62 -3.59
CA LYS A 215 19.39 -38.97 -3.95
C LYS A 215 18.65 -40.07 -3.18
N ASN A 216 18.22 -39.77 -1.94
CA ASN A 216 17.43 -40.68 -1.12
C ASN A 216 15.94 -40.55 -1.45
N PRO A 217 15.28 -41.60 -1.99
CA PRO A 217 13.87 -41.55 -2.38
C PRO A 217 12.90 -41.47 -1.20
N LYS A 218 13.38 -41.58 0.05
CA LYS A 218 12.57 -41.37 1.27
C LYS A 218 12.47 -39.90 1.68
N ILE A 219 13.25 -39.02 1.05
CA ILE A 219 13.29 -37.59 1.35
C ILE A 219 12.41 -36.85 0.34
N PRO A 220 11.55 -35.91 0.77
CA PRO A 220 10.74 -35.13 -0.14
C PRO A 220 11.60 -34.10 -0.89
N LYS A 221 11.18 -33.72 -2.09
CA LYS A 221 11.84 -32.67 -2.87
C LYS A 221 11.48 -31.30 -2.34
N MET A 222 12.45 -30.60 -1.75
CA MET A 222 12.28 -29.31 -1.07
C MET A 222 13.23 -28.24 -1.62
N TRP A 223 12.72 -27.03 -1.81
CA TRP A 223 13.46 -25.86 -2.27
C TRP A 223 13.46 -24.78 -1.20
N THR A 224 14.60 -24.61 -0.51
CA THR A 224 14.73 -23.72 0.66
C THR A 224 15.07 -22.28 0.28
N GLU A 225 15.68 -22.04 -0.89
CA GLU A 225 15.89 -20.67 -1.38
C GLU A 225 15.59 -20.53 -2.86
N ASN A 226 14.36 -20.13 -3.18
CA ASN A 226 14.03 -19.63 -4.50
C ASN A 226 14.31 -18.14 -4.57
N TRP A 227 15.40 -17.76 -5.24
CA TRP A 227 15.87 -16.39 -5.25
C TRP A 227 14.92 -15.45 -6.01
N THR A 228 14.19 -14.59 -5.31
CA THR A 228 13.13 -13.73 -5.91
C THR A 228 13.64 -12.55 -6.73
N GLY A 229 14.94 -12.30 -6.62
CA GLY A 229 15.75 -11.24 -7.19
C GLY A 229 17.15 -11.43 -6.63
N TRP A 230 17.90 -10.36 -6.36
CA TRP A 230 19.26 -10.48 -5.81
C TRP A 230 19.62 -9.33 -4.87
N PHE A 231 20.61 -9.55 -4.02
CA PHE A 231 21.14 -8.49 -3.16
C PHE A 231 21.91 -7.45 -3.99
N LYS A 232 21.85 -6.18 -3.56
CA LYS A 232 22.55 -5.08 -4.19
C LYS A 232 23.91 -4.84 -3.53
N ASN A 233 24.94 -4.64 -4.34
CA ASN A 233 26.26 -4.19 -3.88
C ASN A 233 26.44 -2.68 -4.12
N TRP A 234 27.23 -2.02 -3.28
CA TRP A 234 27.64 -0.63 -3.51
C TRP A 234 28.38 -0.51 -4.85
N GLY A 235 28.01 0.49 -5.67
CA GLY A 235 28.51 0.62 -7.05
C GLY A 235 27.89 -0.37 -8.05
N GLY A 236 27.04 -1.29 -7.60
CA GLY A 236 26.29 -2.21 -8.45
C GLY A 236 24.93 -1.64 -8.89
N LYS A 237 24.41 -2.18 -9.99
CA LYS A 237 23.06 -1.89 -10.52
C LYS A 237 21.99 -2.59 -9.69
N ASP A 238 20.73 -2.16 -9.83
CA ASP A 238 19.60 -2.84 -9.17
C ASP A 238 19.25 -4.13 -9.92
N PRO A 239 19.38 -5.31 -9.27
CA PRO A 239 18.99 -6.57 -9.87
C PRO A 239 17.47 -6.72 -9.82
N HIS A 240 16.85 -7.11 -10.93
CA HIS A 240 15.41 -7.37 -11.02
C HIS A 240 15.16 -8.78 -11.56
N ARG A 241 14.18 -9.51 -11.02
CA ARG A 241 13.70 -10.79 -11.57
C ARG A 241 12.20 -10.67 -11.83
N THR A 242 11.78 -10.94 -13.06
CA THR A 242 10.39 -10.75 -13.47
C THR A 242 9.44 -11.71 -12.72
N ALA A 243 8.18 -11.30 -12.56
CA ALA A 243 7.17 -12.11 -11.89
C ALA A 243 6.90 -13.42 -12.65
N GLU A 244 6.94 -13.36 -13.98
CA GLU A 244 6.68 -14.46 -14.90
C GLU A 244 7.75 -15.54 -14.81
N ASP A 245 9.04 -15.16 -14.77
CA ASP A 245 10.13 -16.13 -14.61
C ASP A 245 10.08 -16.82 -13.23
N LEU A 246 9.83 -16.03 -12.18
CA LEU A 246 9.72 -16.56 -10.82
C LEU A 246 8.53 -17.54 -10.71
N ALA A 247 7.37 -17.20 -11.28
CA ALA A 247 6.21 -18.08 -11.32
C ALA A 247 6.47 -19.34 -12.16
N PHE A 248 7.14 -19.21 -13.31
CA PHE A 248 7.58 -20.34 -14.13
C PHE A 248 8.46 -21.31 -13.33
N ALA A 249 9.45 -20.80 -12.61
CA ALA A 249 10.37 -21.61 -11.84
C ALA A 249 9.65 -22.41 -10.74
N VAL A 250 8.72 -21.78 -10.01
CA VAL A 250 7.91 -22.42 -8.97
C VAL A 250 6.97 -23.46 -9.57
N ALA A 251 6.20 -23.09 -10.60
CA ALA A 251 5.27 -24.01 -11.25
C ALA A 251 5.99 -25.24 -11.81
N ARG A 252 7.18 -25.04 -12.41
CA ARG A 252 8.02 -26.13 -12.94
C ARG A 252 8.60 -27.02 -11.84
N PHE A 253 8.92 -26.47 -10.67
CA PHE A 253 9.35 -27.23 -9.51
C PHE A 253 8.25 -28.18 -9.00
N PHE A 254 7.02 -27.67 -8.83
CA PHE A 254 5.86 -28.48 -8.43
C PHE A 254 5.44 -29.47 -9.53
N GLN A 255 5.49 -29.06 -10.81
CA GLN A 255 5.31 -29.95 -11.95
C GLN A 255 6.23 -31.18 -11.84
N ARG A 256 7.48 -30.99 -11.39
CA ARG A 256 8.50 -32.04 -11.25
C ARG A 256 8.60 -32.63 -9.85
N GLY A 257 7.48 -32.64 -9.14
CA GLY A 257 7.31 -33.43 -7.93
C GLY A 257 7.73 -32.75 -6.64
N GLY A 258 8.07 -31.46 -6.67
CA GLY A 258 8.31 -30.66 -5.48
C GLY A 258 7.06 -30.51 -4.61
N THR A 259 7.24 -30.40 -3.29
CA THR A 259 6.13 -30.26 -2.32
C THR A 259 6.38 -29.21 -1.23
N PHE A 260 7.60 -28.68 -1.15
CA PHE A 260 7.94 -27.53 -0.30
C PHE A 260 8.78 -26.53 -1.10
N GLN A 261 8.39 -25.26 -1.13
CA GLN A 261 9.17 -24.19 -1.75
C GLN A 261 9.15 -22.93 -0.88
N ASN A 262 10.32 -22.34 -0.68
CA ASN A 262 10.49 -21.09 0.06
C ASN A 262 11.01 -19.96 -0.85
N TYR A 263 10.40 -18.78 -0.77
CA TYR A 263 10.86 -17.56 -1.46
C TYR A 263 11.96 -16.86 -0.66
N TYR A 264 13.15 -16.74 -1.23
CA TYR A 264 14.26 -16.01 -0.65
C TYR A 264 14.54 -14.76 -1.51
N MET A 265 14.04 -13.57 -1.20
CA MET A 265 13.29 -13.16 0.00
C MET A 265 11.81 -12.96 -0.30
N TYR A 266 10.93 -13.22 0.68
CA TYR A 266 9.55 -12.76 0.58
C TYR A 266 9.39 -11.31 1.05
N HIS A 267 10.10 -10.95 2.12
CA HIS A 267 10.41 -9.58 2.48
C HIS A 267 11.90 -9.48 2.81
N GLY A 268 12.63 -8.67 2.04
CA GLY A 268 14.07 -8.50 2.21
C GLY A 268 14.46 -7.54 3.33
N GLY A 269 13.84 -6.35 3.36
CA GLY A 269 14.00 -5.34 4.41
C GLY A 269 15.32 -4.55 4.32
N THR A 270 15.84 -4.14 5.47
CA THR A 270 16.99 -3.21 5.58
C THR A 270 18.10 -3.80 6.45
N ASN A 271 19.35 -3.70 6.01
CA ASN A 271 20.54 -3.96 6.82
C ASN A 271 20.81 -2.77 7.77
N PHE A 272 20.06 -2.68 8.87
CA PHE A 272 20.25 -1.64 9.89
C PHE A 272 21.62 -1.70 10.56
N GLY A 273 22.04 -0.59 11.17
CA GLY A 273 23.29 -0.55 11.91
C GLY A 273 24.54 -0.70 11.03
N ARG A 274 25.51 -1.49 11.53
CA ARG A 274 26.77 -1.79 10.82
C ARG A 274 27.17 -3.26 10.83
N THR A 275 26.54 -4.09 11.65
CA THR A 275 26.86 -5.51 11.80
C THR A 275 26.01 -6.39 10.87
N ALA A 276 25.16 -5.79 10.03
CA ALA A 276 24.41 -6.42 8.96
C ALA A 276 24.97 -6.03 7.59
N GLY A 277 24.87 -6.96 6.62
CA GLY A 277 25.29 -6.78 5.24
C GLY A 277 26.81 -6.77 5.05
N GLY A 278 27.32 -7.69 4.24
CA GLY A 278 28.73 -7.74 3.86
C GLY A 278 29.03 -8.86 2.87
N PRO A 279 30.18 -8.82 2.19
CA PRO A 279 31.00 -7.62 1.98
C PRO A 279 30.36 -6.72 0.91
N TYR A 280 30.45 -5.41 1.06
CA TYR A 280 29.94 -4.40 0.10
C TYR A 280 28.45 -4.45 -0.25
N ILE A 281 27.65 -5.25 0.47
CA ILE A 281 26.19 -5.22 0.35
C ILE A 281 25.66 -3.86 0.81
N THR A 282 24.68 -3.33 0.09
CA THR A 282 24.04 -2.05 0.42
C THR A 282 23.19 -2.13 1.69
N THR A 283 22.81 -0.96 2.20
CA THR A 283 21.89 -0.87 3.35
C THR A 283 20.51 -1.41 3.00
N THR A 284 20.01 -1.15 1.79
CA THR A 284 18.80 -1.83 1.30
C THR A 284 19.10 -3.32 1.11
N TYR A 285 18.16 -4.15 1.54
CA TYR A 285 18.10 -5.57 1.22
C TYR A 285 16.77 -5.90 0.54
N ASP A 286 16.21 -4.98 -0.24
CA ASP A 286 14.91 -5.12 -0.94
C ASP A 286 14.76 -6.45 -1.68
N TYR A 287 15.82 -6.88 -2.38
CA TYR A 287 15.91 -8.15 -3.09
C TYR A 287 14.93 -8.30 -4.27
N ASP A 288 14.25 -7.22 -4.68
CA ASP A 288 13.10 -7.26 -5.58
C ASP A 288 12.04 -8.25 -5.06
N ALA A 289 11.85 -8.29 -3.74
CA ALA A 289 10.97 -9.23 -3.06
C ALA A 289 9.48 -8.93 -3.34
N PRO A 290 8.58 -9.91 -3.17
CA PRO A 290 7.12 -9.70 -3.22
C PRO A 290 6.61 -8.63 -2.25
N LEU A 291 7.25 -8.46 -1.10
CA LEU A 291 7.08 -7.31 -0.21
C LEU A 291 8.37 -6.48 -0.27
N ASP A 292 8.26 -5.21 -0.69
CA ASP A 292 9.42 -4.32 -0.84
C ASP A 292 10.13 -4.04 0.51
N GLU A 293 11.26 -3.33 0.47
CA GLU A 293 12.02 -2.93 1.67
C GLU A 293 11.16 -2.30 2.77
N TYR A 294 10.07 -1.62 2.39
CA TYR A 294 9.19 -0.88 3.30
C TYR A 294 7.94 -1.65 3.72
N GLY A 295 7.75 -2.88 3.20
CA GLY A 295 6.59 -3.72 3.47
C GLY A 295 5.38 -3.46 2.57
N ASN A 296 5.53 -2.72 1.48
CA ASN A 296 4.47 -2.56 0.48
C ASN A 296 4.38 -3.78 -0.44
N LEU A 297 3.22 -3.99 -1.07
CA LEU A 297 3.05 -5.04 -2.06
C LEU A 297 3.78 -4.67 -3.37
N ASN A 298 4.83 -5.41 -3.72
CA ASN A 298 5.54 -5.24 -4.99
C ASN A 298 4.74 -5.92 -6.11
N GLN A 299 4.10 -5.11 -6.96
CA GLN A 299 3.21 -5.61 -7.99
C GLN A 299 3.81 -5.39 -9.38
N PRO A 300 3.60 -6.36 -10.30
CA PRO A 300 2.63 -7.46 -10.22
C PRO A 300 3.13 -8.72 -9.48
N LYS A 301 4.38 -8.75 -8.99
CA LYS A 301 5.02 -9.96 -8.44
C LYS A 301 4.21 -10.62 -7.33
N TRP A 302 3.85 -9.90 -6.27
CA TRP A 302 3.08 -10.44 -5.15
C TRP A 302 1.76 -11.06 -5.59
N GLY A 303 0.97 -10.35 -6.41
CA GLY A 303 -0.34 -10.82 -6.80
C GLY A 303 -0.33 -11.88 -7.91
N HIS A 304 0.74 -11.95 -8.71
CA HIS A 304 0.95 -13.05 -9.64
C HIS A 304 1.31 -14.35 -8.91
N LEU A 305 2.21 -14.27 -7.92
CA LEU A 305 2.56 -15.43 -7.08
C LEU A 305 1.36 -15.90 -6.25
N LYS A 306 0.56 -14.98 -5.69
CA LYS A 306 -0.67 -15.35 -4.97
C LYS A 306 -1.60 -16.24 -5.80
N GLN A 307 -1.81 -15.93 -7.08
CA GLN A 307 -2.63 -16.77 -7.95
C GLN A 307 -1.99 -18.15 -8.22
N LEU A 308 -0.67 -18.21 -8.32
CA LEU A 308 0.04 -19.48 -8.45
C LEU A 308 -0.12 -20.32 -7.17
N HIS A 309 0.03 -19.70 -6.00
CA HIS A 309 -0.11 -20.37 -4.70
C HIS A 309 -1.48 -20.97 -4.53
N ASP A 310 -2.49 -20.15 -4.82
CA ASP A 310 -3.87 -20.56 -4.95
C ASP A 310 -3.89 -21.89 -5.77
N ILE A 311 -3.46 -21.88 -7.04
CA ILE A 311 -3.55 -23.06 -7.93
C ILE A 311 -2.87 -24.29 -7.34
N LEU A 312 -1.68 -24.13 -6.79
CA LEU A 312 -0.93 -25.22 -6.17
C LEU A 312 -1.67 -25.81 -4.97
N HIS A 313 -2.33 -24.97 -4.16
CA HIS A 313 -3.18 -25.40 -3.04
C HIS A 313 -4.40 -26.19 -3.50
N SER A 314 -5.04 -25.86 -4.64
CA SER A 314 -6.13 -26.71 -5.19
C SER A 314 -5.63 -28.10 -5.57
N MET A 315 -4.36 -28.18 -5.95
CA MET A 315 -3.74 -29.41 -6.42
C MET A 315 -3.12 -30.18 -5.26
N GLU A 316 -3.29 -29.77 -3.98
CA GLU A 316 -2.63 -30.41 -2.83
C GLU A 316 -2.87 -31.93 -2.82
N GLU A 317 -4.11 -32.40 -2.98
CA GLU A 317 -4.41 -33.84 -2.94
C GLU A 317 -3.67 -34.62 -4.05
N THR A 318 -3.71 -34.13 -5.29
CA THR A 318 -3.09 -34.79 -6.44
C THR A 318 -1.57 -34.66 -6.42
N LEU A 319 -1.04 -33.52 -6.00
CA LEU A 319 0.40 -33.32 -5.79
C LEU A 319 0.92 -34.21 -4.67
N THR A 320 0.18 -34.45 -3.59
CA THR A 320 0.68 -35.22 -2.45
C THR A 320 0.41 -36.73 -2.54
N HIS A 321 -0.60 -37.16 -3.31
CA HIS A 321 -1.00 -38.58 -3.39
C HIS A 321 -1.10 -39.14 -4.81
N GLY A 322 -1.03 -38.30 -5.84
CA GLY A 322 -1.21 -38.71 -7.23
C GLY A 322 0.01 -39.40 -7.83
N ASN A 323 -0.24 -40.39 -8.66
CA ASN A 323 0.78 -40.97 -9.52
C ASN A 323 1.13 -39.98 -10.64
N ILE A 324 2.41 -39.85 -10.93
CA ILE A 324 2.94 -38.90 -11.92
C ILE A 324 3.12 -39.62 -13.25
N SER A 325 2.67 -39.00 -14.34
CA SER A 325 2.98 -39.42 -15.71
C SER A 325 3.23 -38.19 -16.57
N SER A 326 4.04 -38.32 -17.62
CA SER A 326 4.37 -37.19 -18.51
C SER A 326 4.21 -37.59 -19.97
N ILE A 327 3.74 -36.64 -20.79
CA ILE A 327 3.67 -36.74 -22.24
C ILE A 327 4.61 -35.67 -22.81
N ASP A 328 5.54 -36.10 -23.66
CA ASP A 328 6.47 -35.22 -24.37
C ASP A 328 5.88 -34.87 -25.75
N TYR A 329 5.76 -33.56 -26.02
CA TYR A 329 5.27 -33.02 -27.29
C TYR A 329 6.41 -32.54 -28.20
N GLY A 330 7.67 -32.70 -27.79
CA GLY A 330 8.85 -32.21 -28.49
C GLY A 330 9.10 -30.71 -28.24
N ASN A 331 10.25 -30.20 -28.72
CA ASN A 331 10.65 -28.79 -28.59
C ASN A 331 10.61 -28.23 -27.15
N SER A 332 10.92 -29.06 -26.15
CA SER A 332 10.88 -28.72 -24.72
C SER A 332 9.48 -28.45 -24.15
N VAL A 333 8.46 -29.07 -24.74
CA VAL A 333 7.06 -28.95 -24.31
C VAL A 333 6.55 -30.27 -23.73
N TRP A 334 5.95 -30.21 -22.54
CA TRP A 334 5.56 -31.39 -21.76
C TRP A 334 4.19 -31.19 -21.12
N ALA A 335 3.37 -32.23 -21.08
CA ALA A 335 2.23 -32.32 -20.17
C ALA A 335 2.57 -33.28 -19.02
N THR A 336 2.48 -32.84 -17.76
CA THR A 336 2.69 -33.69 -16.59
C THR A 336 1.39 -33.83 -15.82
N ILE A 337 0.97 -35.06 -15.57
CA ILE A 337 -0.31 -35.43 -14.99
C ILE A 337 -0.08 -36.08 -13.63
N TYR A 338 -0.72 -35.53 -12.60
CA TYR A 338 -0.86 -36.09 -11.27
C TYR A 338 -2.24 -36.70 -11.12
N LYS A 339 -2.33 -38.00 -10.87
CA LYS A 339 -3.62 -38.71 -10.83
C LYS A 339 -3.79 -39.56 -9.58
N THR A 340 -4.84 -39.30 -8.81
CA THR A 340 -5.33 -40.18 -7.74
C THR A 340 -6.48 -41.04 -8.26
N LYS A 341 -7.11 -41.85 -7.38
CA LYS A 341 -8.34 -42.58 -7.74
C LYS A 341 -9.52 -41.64 -8.01
N ASN A 342 -9.52 -40.45 -7.38
CA ASN A 342 -10.69 -39.56 -7.32
C ASN A 342 -10.47 -38.21 -8.03
N ALA A 343 -9.23 -37.81 -8.28
CA ALA A 343 -8.88 -36.52 -8.87
C ALA A 343 -7.67 -36.61 -9.81
N SER A 344 -7.56 -35.65 -10.74
CA SER A 344 -6.40 -35.51 -11.63
C SER A 344 -6.04 -34.03 -11.76
N SER A 345 -4.77 -33.72 -11.91
CA SER A 345 -4.30 -32.36 -12.17
C SER A 345 -3.13 -32.39 -13.14
N CYS A 346 -3.03 -31.38 -14.02
CA CYS A 346 -2.05 -31.36 -15.09
C CYS A 346 -1.27 -30.05 -15.11
N PHE A 347 0.01 -30.12 -15.49
CA PHE A 347 0.86 -28.98 -15.83
C PHE A 347 1.25 -29.06 -17.30
N PHE A 348 1.10 -27.96 -18.05
CA PHE A 348 1.60 -27.87 -19.41
C PHE A 348 2.82 -26.95 -19.44
N GLY A 349 4.02 -27.53 -19.45
CA GLY A 349 5.27 -26.77 -19.41
C GLY A 349 5.85 -26.56 -20.81
N ASN A 350 6.24 -25.33 -21.14
CA ASN A 350 7.05 -24.99 -22.30
C ASN A 350 8.35 -24.34 -21.81
N ALA A 351 9.45 -25.09 -21.88
CA ALA A 351 10.78 -24.62 -21.52
C ALA A 351 11.57 -24.06 -22.72
N ASN A 352 10.94 -23.90 -23.88
CA ASN A 352 11.53 -23.20 -25.01
C ASN A 352 11.62 -21.69 -24.69
N SER A 353 12.78 -21.08 -24.91
CA SER A 353 13.01 -19.67 -24.58
C SER A 353 12.54 -18.70 -25.66
N THR A 354 12.15 -19.18 -26.85
CA THR A 354 11.84 -18.32 -28.01
C THR A 354 10.46 -18.57 -28.61
N SER A 355 9.95 -19.80 -28.54
CA SER A 355 8.80 -20.22 -29.33
C SER A 355 7.64 -20.69 -28.45
N ASP A 356 6.49 -20.07 -28.65
CA ASP A 356 5.21 -20.53 -28.10
C ASP A 356 4.84 -21.88 -28.74
N ALA A 357 4.04 -22.69 -28.04
CA ALA A 357 3.61 -23.99 -28.51
C ALA A 357 2.10 -24.18 -28.33
N THR A 358 1.48 -24.96 -29.20
CA THR A 358 0.09 -25.39 -29.06
C THR A 358 0.08 -26.93 -28.97
N ILE A 359 -0.36 -27.49 -27.85
CA ILE A 359 -0.36 -28.95 -27.61
C ILE A 359 -1.77 -29.50 -27.58
N ASN A 360 -2.03 -30.64 -28.22
CA ASN A 360 -3.31 -31.35 -28.12
C ASN A 360 -3.25 -32.39 -26.98
N PHE A 361 -3.89 -32.12 -25.85
CA PHE A 361 -3.95 -33.01 -24.70
C PHE A 361 -5.39 -33.49 -24.45
N GLN A 362 -5.57 -34.81 -24.50
CA GLN A 362 -6.87 -35.51 -24.44
C GLN A 362 -7.82 -35.23 -25.62
N GLY A 363 -7.36 -34.51 -26.64
CA GLY A 363 -8.17 -33.90 -27.71
C GLY A 363 -8.19 -32.36 -27.67
N ASN A 364 -7.70 -31.70 -26.62
CA ASN A 364 -7.80 -30.26 -26.37
C ASN A 364 -6.52 -29.59 -26.81
N ASP A 365 -6.55 -28.59 -27.70
CA ASP A 365 -5.38 -27.75 -27.84
C ASP A 365 -5.19 -26.78 -26.64
N TYR A 366 -3.95 -26.58 -26.22
CA TYR A 366 -3.57 -25.62 -25.20
C TYR A 366 -2.41 -24.79 -25.72
N ASP A 367 -2.58 -23.47 -25.70
CA ASP A 367 -1.51 -22.53 -26.00
C ASP A 367 -0.61 -22.41 -24.76
N VAL A 368 0.66 -22.75 -24.92
CA VAL A 368 1.69 -22.72 -23.87
C VAL A 368 2.79 -21.76 -24.33
N PRO A 369 2.76 -20.50 -23.90
CA PRO A 369 3.78 -19.51 -24.27
C PRO A 369 5.21 -20.00 -23.96
N ALA A 370 6.19 -19.49 -24.69
CA ALA A 370 7.60 -19.74 -24.42
C ALA A 370 7.94 -19.41 -22.96
N TRP A 371 8.73 -20.28 -22.32
CA TRP A 371 9.17 -20.13 -20.94
C TRP A 371 8.01 -19.96 -19.94
N SER A 372 6.98 -20.80 -20.07
CA SER A 372 5.81 -20.77 -19.20
C SER A 372 5.37 -22.18 -18.79
N VAL A 373 4.68 -22.28 -17.66
CA VAL A 373 3.93 -23.48 -17.30
C VAL A 373 2.48 -23.05 -17.20
N ASN A 374 1.66 -23.52 -18.13
CA ASN A 374 0.25 -23.18 -18.18
C ASN A 374 -0.53 -24.03 -17.17
N THR A 375 -0.92 -23.36 -16.10
CA THR A 375 -1.99 -23.70 -15.16
C THR A 375 -2.75 -22.39 -14.95
N GLN A 376 -3.98 -22.26 -15.44
CA GLN A 376 -4.61 -20.96 -15.74
C GLN A 376 -4.45 -19.87 -14.68
N THR A 377 -3.61 -18.88 -14.97
CA THR A 377 -3.49 -17.62 -14.21
C THR A 377 -3.73 -16.43 -15.13
N SER A 378 -4.33 -15.34 -14.60
CA SER A 378 -4.48 -14.08 -15.33
C SER A 378 -3.42 -13.06 -14.90
N VAL A 379 -2.89 -12.29 -15.87
CA VAL A 379 -1.86 -11.28 -15.65
C VAL A 379 -2.52 -9.93 -15.33
N MET A 380 -1.85 -9.16 -14.48
CA MET A 380 -2.38 -7.99 -13.81
C MET A 380 -1.57 -6.74 -14.19
N ALA A 381 -2.23 -5.66 -14.61
CA ALA A 381 -1.57 -4.47 -15.18
C ALA A 381 -1.47 -3.26 -14.22
N LYS A 382 -0.27 -2.66 -14.21
CA LYS A 382 0.22 -1.53 -13.41
C LYS A 382 -0.60 -0.21 -13.58
N ARG A 383 -0.86 0.52 -12.47
CA ARG A 383 -1.35 1.92 -12.45
C ARG A 383 -0.59 2.75 -11.40
N SER A 384 -0.22 3.98 -11.76
CA SER A 384 0.60 4.88 -10.94
C SER A 384 -0.20 5.76 -9.99
N ASN A 385 0.27 5.83 -8.74
CA ASN A 385 -0.10 6.84 -7.74
C ASN A 385 1.04 7.87 -7.61
N PHE A 386 0.69 9.15 -7.52
CA PHE A 386 1.63 10.22 -7.20
C PHE A 386 1.43 10.65 -5.74
N VAL A 387 2.52 10.73 -4.99
CA VAL A 387 2.58 11.39 -3.67
C VAL A 387 3.48 12.62 -3.84
N GLU A 388 3.04 13.75 -3.30
CA GLU A 388 3.70 15.05 -3.43
C GLU A 388 4.89 15.21 -2.48
N ASP A 389 5.89 15.89 -3.02
CA ASP A 389 7.22 16.15 -2.47
C ASP A 389 7.23 17.51 -1.73
N GLU A 390 7.32 17.51 -0.40
CA GLU A 390 7.56 18.71 0.42
C GLU A 390 8.93 18.65 1.11
N SER A 391 9.94 19.34 0.56
CA SER A 391 11.16 19.61 1.29
C SER A 391 11.01 20.90 2.11
N THR A 392 11.01 20.77 3.43
CA THR A 392 11.39 21.91 4.28
C THR A 392 12.92 21.97 4.32
N LEU A 393 13.50 23.14 4.10
CA LEU A 393 14.95 23.35 4.29
C LEU A 393 15.31 23.02 5.74
N LEU A 394 15.89 21.84 5.94
CA LEU A 394 16.40 21.38 7.22
C LEU A 394 17.54 22.32 7.66
N LYS A 395 17.47 22.82 8.89
CA LYS A 395 18.59 23.57 9.47
C LYS A 395 19.63 22.58 9.95
N TRP A 396 20.77 22.57 9.28
CA TRP A 396 21.87 21.70 9.61
C TRP A 396 22.85 22.41 10.53
N SER A 397 23.36 21.65 11.48
CA SER A 397 24.52 21.99 12.27
C SER A 397 25.62 20.98 11.96
N TRP A 398 26.87 21.40 12.09
CA TRP A 398 28.00 20.56 11.76
C TRP A 398 29.13 20.75 12.76
N ARG A 399 30.04 19.77 12.79
CA ARG A 399 31.34 19.91 13.46
C ARG A 399 32.36 18.97 12.82
N PRO A 400 33.66 19.31 12.84
CA PRO A 400 34.67 18.37 12.39
C PRO A 400 34.81 17.23 13.40
N GLU A 401 35.18 16.06 12.88
CA GLU A 401 35.75 15.02 13.71
C GLU A 401 37.05 15.53 14.35
N ASN A 402 37.22 15.27 15.65
CA ASN A 402 38.42 15.69 16.35
C ASN A 402 39.59 14.80 15.89
N ASN A 403 40.66 15.43 15.41
CA ASN A 403 41.93 14.73 15.20
C ASN A 403 42.63 14.64 16.57
N ASP A 404 42.47 13.50 17.24
CA ASP A 404 43.15 13.22 18.52
C ASP A 404 44.67 13.44 18.40
N LYS A 405 45.29 13.90 19.50
CA LYS A 405 46.74 13.87 19.70
C LYS A 405 47.31 12.47 19.43
N ALA A 406 46.56 11.40 19.68
CA ALA A 406 46.92 10.03 19.30
C ALA A 406 47.27 9.89 17.81
N ILE A 407 46.43 10.43 16.92
CA ILE A 407 46.58 10.35 15.47
C ILE A 407 47.75 11.24 14.99
N VAL A 408 47.87 12.43 15.57
CA VAL A 408 48.92 13.41 15.23
C VAL A 408 50.30 12.97 15.74
N LEU A 409 50.36 12.33 16.90
CA LEU A 409 51.61 11.87 17.54
C LEU A 409 51.98 10.43 17.17
N GLY A 410 51.11 9.71 16.44
CA GLY A 410 51.31 8.28 16.10
C GLY A 410 51.26 7.35 17.32
N LYS A 411 50.43 7.67 18.31
CA LYS A 411 50.28 6.92 19.57
C LYS A 411 48.86 6.36 19.68
N GLY A 412 48.69 5.11 19.26
CA GLY A 412 47.46 4.34 19.38
C GLY A 412 47.37 3.48 20.63
N GLN A 413 46.26 2.75 20.77
CA GLN A 413 45.95 1.85 21.88
C GLN A 413 46.81 0.58 21.84
N VAL A 414 47.14 0.11 20.64
CA VAL A 414 47.91 -1.12 20.40
C VAL A 414 49.11 -0.79 19.50
N THR A 415 50.23 -1.50 19.66
CA THR A 415 51.37 -1.42 18.75
C THR A 415 51.88 -2.81 18.36
N ALA A 416 52.33 -2.98 17.13
CA ALA A 416 52.99 -4.19 16.64
C ALA A 416 54.17 -3.85 15.73
N ASN A 417 55.17 -4.72 15.66
CA ASN A 417 56.33 -4.56 14.76
C ASN A 417 56.06 -5.11 13.34
N GLN A 418 54.80 -5.10 12.92
CA GLN A 418 54.31 -5.56 11.63
C GLN A 418 52.90 -5.01 11.42
N LEU A 419 52.41 -5.04 10.18
CA LEU A 419 51.01 -4.76 9.88
C LEU A 419 50.08 -5.84 10.45
N LEU A 420 49.06 -5.42 11.20
CA LEU A 420 47.99 -6.28 11.69
C LEU A 420 46.76 -6.19 10.78
N ASP A 421 46.12 -7.34 10.59
CA ASP A 421 44.79 -7.45 10.00
C ASP A 421 43.77 -6.63 10.81
N GLN A 422 42.84 -5.96 10.12
CA GLN A 422 41.86 -5.10 10.77
C GLN A 422 40.90 -5.87 11.69
N LYS A 423 40.53 -7.11 11.37
CA LYS A 423 39.69 -7.92 12.27
C LYS A 423 40.40 -8.19 13.58
N THR A 424 41.70 -8.49 13.52
CA THR A 424 42.52 -8.71 14.73
C THR A 424 42.69 -7.44 15.56
N ALA A 425 42.95 -6.31 14.91
CA ALA A 425 43.24 -5.05 15.61
C ALA A 425 41.97 -4.33 16.12
N ALA A 426 40.86 -4.40 15.37
CA ALA A 426 39.62 -3.69 15.70
C ALA A 426 38.54 -4.59 16.33
N ASN A 427 38.63 -5.91 16.15
CA ASN A 427 37.63 -6.89 16.63
C ASN A 427 36.18 -6.50 16.29
N ASP A 428 35.96 -6.01 15.07
CA ASP A 428 34.69 -5.44 14.57
C ASP A 428 34.06 -4.33 15.42
N ALA A 429 34.76 -3.77 16.41
CA ALA A 429 34.21 -2.71 17.26
C ALA A 429 33.93 -1.42 16.48
N SER A 430 34.52 -1.26 15.28
CA SER A 430 34.24 -0.17 14.36
C SER A 430 34.57 -0.57 12.92
N ASP A 431 33.88 0.07 11.96
CA ASP A 431 34.27 0.01 10.55
C ASP A 431 35.66 0.64 10.32
N TYR A 432 36.09 1.55 11.21
CA TYR A 432 37.27 2.39 11.02
C TYR A 432 38.46 1.93 11.87
N LEU A 433 39.63 1.80 11.25
CA LEU A 433 40.90 1.52 11.92
C LEU A 433 42.01 2.44 11.40
N TRP A 434 42.69 3.13 12.32
CA TRP A 434 43.85 3.97 12.01
C TRP A 434 45.14 3.17 12.12
N TYR A 435 45.92 3.13 11.04
CA TYR A 435 47.26 2.55 10.94
C TYR A 435 48.29 3.67 10.97
N MET A 436 49.15 3.69 11.98
CA MET A 436 50.13 4.77 12.17
C MET A 436 51.54 4.22 12.28
N THR A 437 52.47 4.78 11.53
CA THR A 437 53.91 4.47 11.64
C THR A 437 54.72 5.75 11.60
N SER A 438 55.99 5.68 11.99
CA SER A 438 56.92 6.80 11.82
C SER A 438 58.11 6.40 10.97
N VAL A 439 58.50 7.30 10.07
CA VAL A 439 59.70 7.18 9.24
C VAL A 439 60.61 8.37 9.53
N ASN A 440 61.88 8.10 9.84
CA ASN A 440 62.89 9.12 10.00
C ASN A 440 63.72 9.22 8.72
N LEU A 441 63.70 10.38 8.06
CA LEU A 441 64.39 10.62 6.80
C LEU A 441 65.61 11.52 7.04
N LYS A 442 66.80 11.04 6.65
CA LYS A 442 68.06 11.80 6.70
C LYS A 442 68.36 12.43 5.34
N GLU A 443 69.29 13.39 5.29
CA GLU A 443 69.70 14.05 4.03
C GLU A 443 70.33 13.09 3.02
N ASP A 444 70.93 12.00 3.48
CA ASP A 444 71.59 10.95 2.71
C ASP A 444 70.69 9.71 2.51
N ASP A 445 69.42 9.74 2.92
CA ASP A 445 68.52 8.60 2.76
C ASP A 445 68.27 8.34 1.26
N PRO A 446 68.57 7.14 0.72
CA PRO A 446 68.47 6.86 -0.72
C PRO A 446 67.09 7.08 -1.34
N VAL A 447 66.03 7.03 -0.52
CA VAL A 447 64.64 7.26 -0.99
C VAL A 447 64.28 8.74 -1.07
N TRP A 448 65.12 9.64 -0.52
CA TRP A 448 64.82 11.06 -0.44
C TRP A 448 64.81 11.71 -1.83
N ALA A 449 63.63 12.20 -2.24
CA ALA A 449 63.42 12.90 -3.50
C ALA A 449 62.41 14.05 -3.32
N SER A 450 62.41 15.03 -4.24
CA SER A 450 61.46 16.15 -4.23
C SER A 450 60.01 15.71 -4.50
N ASN A 451 59.81 14.52 -5.08
CA ASN A 451 58.52 13.94 -5.45
C ASN A 451 58.40 12.47 -4.97
N MET A 452 58.37 12.25 -3.66
CA MET A 452 58.14 10.92 -3.10
C MET A 452 56.67 10.48 -3.23
N THR A 453 56.47 9.18 -3.40
CA THR A 453 55.15 8.57 -3.53
C THR A 453 54.98 7.48 -2.47
N LEU A 454 53.88 7.51 -1.73
CA LEU A 454 53.47 6.42 -0.86
C LEU A 454 52.63 5.43 -1.65
N ARG A 455 53.09 4.19 -1.74
CA ARG A 455 52.39 3.06 -2.34
C ARG A 455 51.81 2.19 -1.23
N VAL A 456 50.49 2.01 -1.24
CA VAL A 456 49.78 1.12 -0.32
C VAL A 456 48.97 0.13 -1.15
N ASN A 457 49.19 -1.16 -0.93
CA ASN A 457 48.48 -2.21 -1.64
C ASN A 457 46.94 -2.04 -1.51
N GLY A 458 46.22 -2.03 -2.64
CA GLY A 458 44.76 -1.89 -2.69
C GLY A 458 44.18 -0.47 -2.73
N THR A 459 44.91 0.57 -2.33
CA THR A 459 44.38 1.97 -2.26
C THR A 459 45.01 2.96 -3.25
N GLY A 460 45.91 2.50 -4.12
CA GLY A 460 46.59 3.33 -5.13
C GLY A 460 47.82 4.08 -4.59
N HIS A 461 48.52 4.78 -5.49
CA HIS A 461 49.74 5.53 -5.19
C HIS A 461 49.41 7.00 -4.89
N LYS A 462 50.01 7.59 -3.86
CA LYS A 462 49.78 9.01 -3.52
C LYS A 462 51.09 9.76 -3.33
N SER A 463 51.24 10.89 -4.02
CA SER A 463 52.37 11.81 -3.79
C SER A 463 52.32 12.34 -2.36
N VAL A 464 53.45 12.31 -1.66
CA VAL A 464 53.57 12.73 -0.26
C VAL A 464 54.68 13.77 -0.10
N ASN A 465 54.37 14.82 0.66
CA ASN A 465 55.34 15.85 1.03
C ASN A 465 55.88 15.55 2.42
N LEU A 466 57.03 14.88 2.49
CA LEU A 466 57.70 14.56 3.75
C LEU A 466 58.80 15.56 4.05
N THR A 467 59.00 15.87 5.33
CA THR A 467 60.06 16.77 5.79
C THR A 467 61.29 15.99 6.26
N LYS A 468 62.44 16.66 6.37
CA LYS A 468 63.63 16.07 6.99
C LYS A 468 63.35 15.75 8.46
N GLY A 469 63.86 14.62 8.94
CA GLY A 469 63.64 14.14 10.31
C GLY A 469 62.44 13.20 10.43
N LYS A 470 61.81 13.17 11.61
CA LYS A 470 60.73 12.24 11.94
C LYS A 470 59.42 12.69 11.29
N ASN A 471 58.86 11.83 10.44
CA ASN A 471 57.53 11.98 9.87
C ASN A 471 56.61 10.89 10.44
N VAL A 472 55.35 11.23 10.67
CA VAL A 472 54.30 10.28 11.06
C VAL A 472 53.40 10.06 9.85
N ILE A 473 53.24 8.80 9.45
CA ILE A 473 52.34 8.39 8.38
C ILE A 473 51.12 7.76 9.05
N THR A 474 49.95 8.32 8.76
CA THR A 474 48.67 7.88 9.29
C THR A 474 47.76 7.50 8.14
N LEU A 475 47.27 6.26 8.14
CA LEU A 475 46.36 5.71 7.15
C LEU A 475 45.05 5.31 7.84
N LEU A 476 43.92 5.73 7.29
CA LEU A 476 42.60 5.29 7.76
C LEU A 476 42.11 4.17 6.85
N SER A 477 41.84 3.00 7.42
CA SER A 477 41.13 1.93 6.74
C SER A 477 39.67 1.87 7.18
N ALA A 478 38.78 1.54 6.25
CA ALA A 478 37.35 1.42 6.50
C ALA A 478 36.80 0.12 5.88
N THR A 479 36.21 -0.76 6.69
CA THR A 479 35.49 -1.95 6.22
C THR A 479 34.07 -1.59 5.80
N VAL A 480 33.49 -2.37 4.89
CA VAL A 480 32.09 -2.25 4.45
C VAL A 480 31.47 -3.64 4.52
N GLY A 481 31.24 -4.09 5.75
CA GLY A 481 30.94 -5.50 6.03
C GLY A 481 32.15 -6.42 5.82
N TYR A 482 32.04 -7.65 6.32
CA TYR A 482 33.06 -8.69 6.14
C TYR A 482 32.62 -9.72 5.11
N GLN A 483 33.59 -10.46 4.57
CA GLN A 483 33.34 -11.63 3.73
C GLN A 483 32.46 -12.63 4.50
N ASN A 484 31.40 -13.12 3.86
CA ASN A 484 30.40 -14.01 4.46
C ASN A 484 30.16 -15.30 3.67
N TYR A 485 30.86 -15.49 2.55
CA TYR A 485 30.73 -16.65 1.67
C TYR A 485 32.08 -17.02 1.05
N GLY A 486 32.31 -18.31 0.81
CA GLY A 486 33.51 -18.86 0.17
C GLY A 486 34.40 -19.68 1.10
N VAL A 487 35.28 -20.52 0.54
CA VAL A 487 36.23 -21.32 1.32
C VAL A 487 37.12 -20.40 2.15
N LYS A 488 37.23 -20.67 3.46
CA LYS A 488 38.10 -19.92 4.38
C LYS A 488 37.82 -18.40 4.37
N PHE A 489 36.56 -18.01 4.16
CA PHE A 489 36.16 -16.59 4.12
C PHE A 489 36.54 -15.83 5.41
N ASP A 490 36.56 -16.52 6.54
CA ASP A 490 36.95 -16.03 7.85
C ASP A 490 38.45 -15.65 7.92
N MET A 491 39.29 -16.25 7.08
CA MET A 491 40.72 -15.96 6.98
C MET A 491 41.06 -14.90 5.92
N VAL A 492 40.09 -14.42 5.14
CA VAL A 492 40.31 -13.34 4.16
C VAL A 492 40.73 -12.08 4.89
N GLN A 493 41.90 -11.52 4.55
CA GLN A 493 42.42 -10.34 5.23
C GLN A 493 41.55 -9.11 4.97
N SER A 494 41.46 -8.24 5.97
CA SER A 494 40.74 -6.97 5.93
C SER A 494 41.65 -5.83 6.38
N GLY A 495 41.46 -4.65 5.80
CA GLY A 495 42.26 -3.47 6.10
C GLY A 495 43.55 -3.41 5.29
N ILE A 496 44.63 -2.89 5.89
CA ILE A 496 45.92 -2.69 5.21
C ILE A 496 46.86 -3.86 5.57
N SER A 497 46.92 -4.86 4.70
CA SER A 497 47.81 -6.03 4.85
C SER A 497 49.20 -5.84 4.24
N GLY A 498 49.41 -4.74 3.49
CA GLY A 498 50.67 -4.39 2.86
C GLY A 498 50.88 -5.01 1.46
N PRO A 499 52.00 -4.69 0.79
CA PRO A 499 53.07 -3.82 1.31
C PRO A 499 52.67 -2.34 1.41
N VAL A 500 53.35 -1.61 2.31
CA VAL A 500 53.30 -0.15 2.43
C VAL A 500 54.70 0.39 2.14
N GLU A 501 54.89 1.06 1.02
CA GLU A 501 56.21 1.44 0.53
C GLU A 501 56.31 2.94 0.25
N LEU A 502 57.46 3.52 0.55
CA LEU A 502 57.84 4.86 0.11
C LEU A 502 58.72 4.74 -1.13
N VAL A 503 58.31 5.39 -2.22
CA VAL A 503 58.98 5.33 -3.52
C VAL A 503 59.57 6.70 -3.86
N GLY A 504 60.88 6.75 -4.06
CA GLY A 504 61.63 7.94 -4.49
C GLY A 504 62.30 7.72 -5.85
N ARG A 505 62.67 8.81 -6.52
CA ARG A 505 63.48 8.77 -7.75
C ARG A 505 64.83 9.43 -7.54
N ASN A 506 65.89 8.76 -7.97
CA ASN A 506 67.24 9.29 -8.00
C ASN A 506 67.81 9.11 -9.43
N GLY A 507 67.80 10.19 -10.22
CA GLY A 507 68.05 10.08 -11.67
C GLY A 507 66.97 9.23 -12.36
N ASP A 508 67.40 8.21 -13.11
CA ASP A 508 66.52 7.23 -13.77
C ASP A 508 66.14 6.04 -12.87
N GLU A 509 66.76 5.92 -11.68
CA GLU A 509 66.53 4.81 -10.75
C GLU A 509 65.35 5.07 -9.82
N THR A 510 64.54 4.03 -9.59
CA THR A 510 63.44 4.03 -8.63
C THR A 510 63.87 3.33 -7.35
N ILE A 511 63.86 4.05 -6.23
CA ILE A 511 64.21 3.51 -4.91
C ILE A 511 62.94 3.24 -4.12
N ILE A 512 62.85 2.06 -3.52
CA ILE A 512 61.68 1.61 -2.75
C ILE A 512 62.12 1.31 -1.31
N LYS A 513 61.45 1.95 -0.34
CA LYS A 513 61.62 1.71 1.10
C LYS A 513 60.33 1.10 1.65
N ASP A 514 60.37 -0.20 1.95
CA ASP A 514 59.22 -0.92 2.53
C ASP A 514 59.09 -0.61 4.03
N LEU A 515 57.91 -0.16 4.42
CA LEU A 515 57.53 0.21 5.79
C LEU A 515 56.68 -0.87 6.47
N SER A 516 56.39 -1.98 5.80
CA SER A 516 55.47 -3.02 6.30
C SER A 516 55.92 -3.67 7.60
N SER A 517 57.24 -3.79 7.80
CA SER A 517 57.89 -4.33 9.02
C SER A 517 58.23 -3.26 10.07
N HIS A 518 57.82 -2.01 9.86
CA HIS A 518 57.99 -0.97 10.88
C HIS A 518 57.14 -1.25 12.13
N LYS A 519 57.44 -0.52 13.22
CA LYS A 519 56.53 -0.44 14.36
C LYS A 519 55.28 0.37 13.97
N TRP A 520 54.15 -0.32 13.89
CA TRP A 520 52.83 0.24 13.66
C TRP A 520 52.07 0.44 14.97
N SER A 521 51.25 1.47 15.01
CA SER A 521 50.35 1.80 16.11
C SER A 521 48.92 1.95 15.60
N TYR A 522 47.96 1.51 16.41
CA TYR A 522 46.57 1.32 16.00
C TYR A 522 45.60 2.08 16.89
N LYS A 523 44.61 2.75 16.29
CA LYS A 523 43.46 3.34 16.99
C LYS A 523 42.17 2.83 16.38
N VAL A 524 41.32 2.23 17.19
CA VAL A 524 40.01 1.71 16.76
C VAL A 524 39.00 2.85 16.74
N GLY A 525 38.26 2.97 15.64
CA GLY A 525 37.12 3.87 15.51
C GLY A 525 37.42 5.37 15.41
N LEU A 526 36.33 6.11 15.31
CA LEU A 526 36.28 7.57 15.32
C LEU A 526 36.01 8.06 16.76
N ASP A 527 36.54 9.21 17.15
CA ASP A 527 36.29 9.83 18.46
C ASP A 527 34.81 10.17 18.68
N GLY A 528 34.08 10.49 17.61
CA GLY A 528 32.65 10.79 17.72
C GLY A 528 31.76 9.61 18.14
N LEU A 529 32.19 8.37 17.88
CA LEU A 529 31.39 7.16 18.15
C LEU A 529 31.29 6.82 19.65
N PRO A 530 32.41 6.72 20.43
CA PRO A 530 32.35 6.42 21.86
C PRO A 530 31.74 7.52 22.73
N ASN A 531 31.62 8.74 22.20
CA ASN A 531 31.06 9.89 22.92
C ASN A 531 29.55 10.07 22.68
N ASP A 532 28.90 9.08 22.04
CA ASP A 532 27.51 9.12 21.60
C ASP A 532 27.14 10.46 20.95
N MET A 533 27.99 10.97 20.05
CA MET A 533 27.77 12.31 19.48
C MET A 533 26.45 12.42 18.72
N TYR A 534 25.87 11.30 18.31
CA TYR A 534 24.54 11.20 17.72
C TYR A 534 23.39 11.39 18.73
N SER A 535 23.62 11.28 20.05
CA SER A 535 22.60 11.46 21.11
C SER A 535 22.85 12.66 22.03
N SER A 536 24.08 13.19 22.09
CA SER A 536 24.45 14.26 23.03
C SER A 536 24.01 15.67 22.58
N GLU A 537 23.36 16.40 23.49
CA GLU A 537 22.97 17.82 23.30
C GLU A 537 24.05 18.83 23.76
N ASN A 538 25.08 18.39 24.50
CA ASN A 538 26.03 19.26 25.22
C ASN A 538 27.39 19.45 24.51
N LEU A 539 27.43 19.55 23.19
CA LEU A 539 28.69 19.66 22.41
C LEU A 539 28.70 20.89 21.49
N ASN A 540 29.90 21.44 21.22
CA ASN A 540 30.13 22.64 20.40
C ASN A 540 29.82 22.41 18.91
N TRP A 541 28.53 22.36 18.54
CA TRP A 541 28.05 22.32 17.15
C TRP A 541 28.07 23.71 16.51
N GLN A 542 28.41 23.79 15.23
CA GLN A 542 28.44 25.02 14.45
C GLN A 542 27.18 25.11 13.57
N GLY A 543 26.45 26.24 13.64
CA GLY A 543 25.17 26.42 12.94
C GLY A 543 25.24 27.21 11.62
N ASN A 544 26.40 27.83 11.32
CA ASN A 544 26.62 28.64 10.11
C ASN A 544 27.72 28.00 9.25
N ASP A 545 27.75 28.34 7.94
CA ASP A 545 28.80 27.95 6.98
C ASP A 545 29.02 26.42 6.87
N LEU A 546 27.98 25.69 6.42
CA LEU A 546 28.06 24.25 6.22
C LEU A 546 29.24 23.90 5.28
N PRO A 547 30.18 23.04 5.71
CA PRO A 547 31.36 22.75 4.95
C PRO A 547 31.02 21.81 3.79
N ILE A 548 31.38 22.21 2.58
CA ILE A 548 31.26 21.36 1.39
C ILE A 548 32.60 20.68 1.15
N ASN A 549 32.60 19.42 0.71
CA ASN A 549 33.81 18.63 0.41
C ASN A 549 34.79 18.46 1.59
N ARG A 550 34.29 18.54 2.83
CA ARG A 550 35.10 18.30 4.03
C ARG A 550 35.00 16.85 4.48
N MET A 551 36.13 16.15 4.44
CA MET A 551 36.25 14.80 4.99
C MET A 551 36.05 14.79 6.51
N MET A 552 35.52 13.69 7.04
CA MET A 552 35.37 13.43 8.48
C MET A 552 34.61 14.55 9.21
N THR A 553 33.35 14.73 8.82
CA THR A 553 32.46 15.77 9.36
C THR A 553 31.19 15.12 9.90
N TRP A 554 30.76 15.54 11.09
CA TRP A 554 29.45 15.19 11.63
C TRP A 554 28.44 16.25 11.25
N TYR A 555 27.26 15.81 10.81
CA TYR A 555 26.11 16.66 10.54
C TYR A 555 24.95 16.26 11.43
N LYS A 556 24.23 17.25 11.94
CA LYS A 556 23.04 17.06 12.78
C LYS A 556 21.96 18.02 12.34
N THR A 557 20.74 17.50 12.24
CA THR A 557 19.53 18.29 12.03
C THR A 557 18.39 17.73 12.85
N THR A 558 17.29 18.48 12.93
CA THR A 558 16.08 18.09 13.62
C THR A 558 14.89 18.37 12.71
N PHE A 559 14.04 17.36 12.55
CA PHE A 559 12.83 17.44 11.74
C PHE A 559 11.64 16.92 12.54
N LYS A 560 10.44 17.36 12.16
CA LYS A 560 9.20 16.76 12.67
C LYS A 560 8.87 15.55 11.82
N ALA A 561 8.41 14.47 12.45
CA ALA A 561 7.92 13.30 11.73
C ALA A 561 6.82 13.72 10.73
N PRO A 562 6.89 13.28 9.46
CA PRO A 562 5.82 13.52 8.49
C PRO A 562 4.47 12.98 8.97
N LEU A 563 3.36 13.61 8.55
CA LEU A 563 2.00 13.13 8.86
C LEU A 563 1.66 11.93 7.99
N GLY A 564 0.97 10.94 8.55
CA GLY A 564 0.49 9.76 7.82
C GLY A 564 0.94 8.45 8.45
N LYS A 565 0.66 7.34 7.76
CA LYS A 565 1.12 5.99 8.11
C LYS A 565 2.05 5.38 7.05
N ASP A 566 2.34 6.14 5.99
CA ASP A 566 3.18 5.67 4.89
C ASP A 566 4.66 5.58 5.33
N PRO A 567 5.45 4.67 4.74
CA PRO A 567 6.88 4.59 5.02
C PRO A 567 7.61 5.90 4.74
N VAL A 568 8.57 6.25 5.62
CA VAL A 568 9.36 7.47 5.50
C VAL A 568 10.83 7.13 5.24
N VAL A 569 11.41 7.78 4.25
CA VAL A 569 12.82 7.63 3.87
C VAL A 569 13.60 8.90 4.16
N VAL A 570 14.87 8.76 4.54
CA VAL A 570 15.81 9.89 4.64
C VAL A 570 16.62 9.94 3.37
N ASP A 571 16.39 10.97 2.55
CA ASP A 571 17.22 11.21 1.36
C ASP A 571 18.59 11.76 1.79
N LEU A 572 19.64 11.02 1.45
CA LEU A 572 21.04 11.35 1.75
C LEU A 572 21.83 11.74 0.49
N GLN A 573 21.13 11.98 -0.63
CA GLN A 573 21.74 12.50 -1.86
C GLN A 573 22.50 13.81 -1.61
N GLY A 574 23.64 13.96 -2.29
CA GLY A 574 24.56 15.09 -2.08
C GLY A 574 25.60 14.86 -0.97
N LEU A 575 25.51 13.78 -0.19
CA LEU A 575 26.58 13.34 0.71
C LEU A 575 27.54 12.35 0.03
N GLY A 576 28.68 12.06 0.67
CA GLY A 576 29.68 11.11 0.16
C GLY A 576 29.47 9.67 0.64
N LYS A 577 30.08 9.34 1.77
CA LYS A 577 30.00 8.03 2.46
C LYS A 577 29.91 8.25 3.96
N GLY A 578 29.10 7.47 4.67
CA GLY A 578 29.03 7.55 6.12
C GLY A 578 28.01 6.59 6.74
N MET A 579 27.56 6.96 7.93
CA MET A 579 26.51 6.30 8.69
C MET A 579 25.49 7.34 9.14
N ALA A 580 24.22 6.94 9.24
CA ALA A 580 23.15 7.84 9.64
C ALA A 580 22.37 7.28 10.83
N TRP A 581 21.85 8.19 11.66
CA TRP A 581 21.05 7.89 12.84
C TRP A 581 19.81 8.79 12.88
N VAL A 582 18.71 8.23 13.37
CA VAL A 582 17.48 8.98 13.71
C VAL A 582 17.14 8.68 15.16
N ASN A 583 17.07 9.72 16.00
CA ASN A 583 16.78 9.59 17.43
C ASN A 583 17.68 8.55 18.14
N GLY A 584 18.98 8.56 17.82
CA GLY A 584 19.97 7.63 18.37
C GLY A 584 19.94 6.21 17.79
N LYS A 585 18.96 5.86 16.95
CA LYS A 585 18.90 4.56 16.27
C LYS A 585 19.61 4.64 14.92
N SER A 586 20.57 3.76 14.68
CA SER A 586 21.33 3.71 13.42
C SER A 586 20.44 3.18 12.29
N ILE A 587 20.21 4.00 11.27
CA ILE A 587 19.45 3.60 10.07
C ILE A 587 20.34 2.93 9.01
N GLY A 588 21.65 2.89 9.23
CA GLY A 588 22.59 2.12 8.42
C GLY A 588 23.70 2.96 7.80
N ARG A 589 24.46 2.33 6.90
CA ARG A 589 25.48 3.00 6.09
C ARG A 589 24.82 3.77 4.94
N TYR A 590 25.46 4.83 4.46
CA TYR A 590 25.10 5.48 3.21
C TYR A 590 26.33 5.69 2.34
N TRP A 591 26.18 5.55 1.03
CA TRP A 591 27.25 5.81 0.07
C TRP A 591 26.71 6.23 -1.31
N PRO A 592 25.89 7.29 -1.40
CA PRO A 592 25.27 7.72 -2.66
C PRO A 592 26.27 8.21 -3.71
N SER A 593 27.51 8.54 -3.33
CA SER A 593 28.56 8.91 -4.28
C SER A 593 29.20 7.72 -5.01
N TYR A 594 28.91 6.47 -4.61
CA TYR A 594 29.42 5.29 -5.32
C TYR A 594 28.39 4.84 -6.37
N LEU A 595 28.45 5.49 -7.52
CA LEU A 595 27.50 5.33 -8.60
C LEU A 595 27.70 4.00 -9.33
N ALA A 596 26.62 3.43 -9.84
CA ALA A 596 26.66 2.33 -10.79
C ALA A 596 27.08 2.84 -12.18
N GLU A 597 27.79 2.02 -12.95
CA GLU A 597 28.16 2.35 -14.33
C GLU A 597 26.92 2.46 -15.24
N GLU A 598 26.85 3.49 -16.10
CA GLU A 598 25.71 3.76 -16.98
C GLU A 598 25.56 2.72 -18.11
N ASP A 599 26.66 2.09 -18.52
CA ASP A 599 26.70 1.14 -19.65
C ASP A 599 25.90 -0.14 -19.35
N GLY A 600 24.86 -0.43 -20.14
CA GLY A 600 24.06 -1.65 -20.04
C GLY A 600 22.84 -1.57 -19.11
N CYS A 601 22.50 -0.39 -18.59
CA CYS A 601 21.16 -0.11 -18.06
C CYS A 601 20.18 0.02 -19.24
N LYS A 602 19.67 -1.12 -19.73
CA LYS A 602 18.71 -1.11 -20.85
C LYS A 602 17.40 -0.50 -20.38
N VAL A 603 16.95 0.56 -21.06
CA VAL A 603 15.63 1.20 -20.84
C VAL A 603 14.48 0.35 -21.42
N GLU A 604 14.80 -0.73 -22.14
CA GLU A 604 13.84 -1.67 -22.69
C GLU A 604 13.33 -2.63 -21.60
N ALA A 605 12.05 -3.01 -21.67
CA ALA A 605 11.44 -3.98 -20.76
C ALA A 605 12.21 -5.32 -20.79
N CYS A 606 12.59 -5.85 -19.62
CA CYS A 606 13.30 -7.12 -19.56
C CYS A 606 12.42 -8.26 -20.09
N ASP A 607 12.96 -9.07 -21.01
CA ASP A 607 12.27 -10.28 -21.48
C ASP A 607 12.36 -11.38 -20.41
N TYR A 608 11.21 -11.85 -19.94
CA TYR A 608 11.13 -12.91 -18.95
C TYR A 608 11.63 -14.26 -19.48
N ARG A 609 11.62 -14.46 -20.80
CA ARG A 609 11.89 -15.77 -21.41
C ARG A 609 13.36 -16.19 -21.31
N GLY A 610 13.57 -17.50 -21.14
CA GLY A 610 14.89 -18.11 -21.03
C GLY A 610 15.48 -18.03 -19.62
N SER A 611 16.56 -18.76 -19.38
CA SER A 611 17.19 -18.84 -18.06
C SER A 611 17.50 -17.45 -17.50
N TYR A 612 17.22 -17.27 -16.23
CA TYR A 612 17.57 -16.09 -15.46
C TYR A 612 18.95 -16.24 -14.81
N ASP A 613 19.69 -15.14 -14.74
CA ASP A 613 20.83 -14.92 -13.86
C ASP A 613 20.78 -13.48 -13.34
N ASN A 614 21.58 -13.16 -12.33
CA ASN A 614 21.58 -11.84 -11.68
C ASN A 614 22.10 -10.69 -12.57
N ASN A 615 22.55 -10.97 -13.80
CA ASN A 615 22.96 -9.95 -14.78
C ASN A 615 21.94 -9.80 -15.94
N LYS A 616 20.91 -10.66 -16.00
CA LYS A 616 19.95 -10.68 -17.12
C LYS A 616 19.08 -9.41 -17.18
N CYS A 617 18.54 -8.98 -16.06
CA CYS A 617 17.76 -7.76 -15.95
C CYS A 617 18.45 -6.79 -14.99
N LEU A 618 19.20 -5.84 -15.55
CA LEU A 618 19.94 -4.81 -14.81
C LEU A 618 19.42 -3.42 -15.19
N GLY A 619 19.07 -2.60 -14.20
CA GLY A 619 18.60 -1.23 -14.40
C GLY A 619 18.58 -0.44 -13.09
N GLY A 620 18.14 0.84 -13.15
CA GLY A 620 17.90 1.69 -11.96
C GLY A 620 18.83 2.90 -11.83
N ASN A 621 18.26 4.10 -11.89
CA ASN A 621 18.83 5.32 -11.31
C ASN A 621 18.06 5.55 -9.98
N PRO A 622 18.71 5.74 -8.82
CA PRO A 622 18.02 5.98 -7.54
C PRO A 622 17.02 7.15 -7.57
N SER A 623 17.17 8.09 -8.52
CA SER A 623 16.25 9.21 -8.75
C SER A 623 15.07 8.87 -9.70
N GLN A 624 14.94 7.62 -10.14
CA GLN A 624 13.89 7.12 -11.04
C GLN A 624 13.06 5.96 -10.45
N VAL A 625 13.18 5.66 -9.15
CA VAL A 625 12.34 4.67 -8.48
C VAL A 625 10.91 5.20 -8.36
N LYS A 626 9.99 4.63 -9.15
CA LYS A 626 8.54 4.83 -9.06
C LYS A 626 7.85 3.52 -8.65
N PHE A 627 7.01 3.60 -7.63
CA PHE A 627 6.19 2.49 -7.14
C PHE A 627 4.83 2.47 -7.85
N GLU A 628 4.35 1.28 -8.20
CA GLU A 628 2.95 1.06 -8.59
C GLU A 628 2.48 -0.28 -7.98
N THR A 629 1.21 -0.35 -7.58
CA THR A 629 0.57 -1.52 -6.96
C THR A 629 -0.61 -1.98 -7.84
N VAL A 630 -0.84 -3.29 -8.01
CA VAL A 630 -1.90 -3.91 -8.84
C VAL A 630 -2.70 -4.97 -8.06
N SER A 631 -3.99 -5.20 -8.37
CA SER A 631 -4.84 -6.31 -7.83
C SER A 631 -5.60 -7.14 -8.93
N VAL A 632 -5.58 -8.50 -8.92
CA VAL A 632 -6.21 -9.43 -9.92
C VAL A 632 -7.64 -9.79 -9.51
N GLY A 633 -8.56 -9.96 -10.48
CA GLY A 633 -9.94 -10.39 -10.23
C GLY A 633 -10.56 -11.49 -11.11
N TYR A 634 -9.82 -12.21 -11.99
CA TYR A 634 -10.44 -13.20 -12.93
C TYR A 634 -9.52 -14.42 -13.21
N ALA A 635 -10.09 -15.58 -13.60
CA ALA A 635 -9.35 -16.75 -14.13
C ALA A 635 -10.05 -17.26 -15.41
N CYS A 636 -9.38 -17.94 -16.35
CA CYS A 636 -10.00 -18.35 -17.61
C CYS A 636 -9.49 -19.67 -18.17
N ALA A 637 -10.37 -20.45 -18.79
CA ALA A 637 -10.11 -21.77 -19.37
C ALA A 637 -10.38 -21.94 -20.86
N ASN A 638 -9.77 -22.95 -21.47
CA ASN A 638 -9.87 -23.26 -22.90
C ASN A 638 -9.63 -24.77 -23.11
N THR A 639 -10.44 -25.43 -23.94
CA THR A 639 -10.46 -26.89 -24.18
C THR A 639 -11.08 -27.20 -25.55
N TYR A 640 -10.44 -27.98 -26.43
CA TYR A 640 -10.91 -28.38 -27.76
C TYR A 640 -11.89 -29.57 -27.77
N GLU A 641 -12.50 -29.83 -28.93
CA GLU A 641 -13.54 -30.85 -29.10
C GLU A 641 -13.05 -32.29 -28.82
N ASN A 642 -13.89 -33.10 -28.18
CA ASN A 642 -13.71 -34.48 -27.69
C ASN A 642 -12.94 -34.65 -26.37
N ASN A 643 -13.04 -33.68 -25.47
CA ASN A 643 -12.36 -33.68 -24.17
C ASN A 643 -13.26 -33.25 -23.02
N VAL A 644 -12.73 -33.28 -21.81
CA VAL A 644 -13.37 -32.73 -20.62
C VAL A 644 -12.71 -31.42 -20.21
N LEU A 645 -13.50 -30.36 -20.06
CA LEU A 645 -13.10 -29.13 -19.36
C LEU A 645 -13.42 -29.28 -17.87
N GLU A 646 -12.41 -29.23 -17.00
CA GLU A 646 -12.59 -29.15 -15.54
C GLU A 646 -12.27 -27.73 -15.05
N LEU A 647 -13.19 -27.13 -14.28
CA LEU A 647 -12.98 -25.84 -13.60
C LEU A 647 -13.01 -26.07 -12.09
N SER A 648 -11.97 -25.62 -11.39
CA SER A 648 -11.80 -25.76 -9.93
C SER A 648 -11.35 -24.44 -9.31
N CYS A 649 -11.91 -24.09 -8.14
CA CYS A 649 -11.65 -22.82 -7.44
C CYS A 649 -11.29 -23.01 -5.95
N GLN A 650 -10.41 -23.96 -5.60
CA GLN A 650 -9.72 -24.05 -4.29
C GLN A 650 -10.58 -23.76 -3.07
N ASN A 651 -11.58 -24.62 -2.82
CA ASN A 651 -12.49 -24.48 -1.67
C ASN A 651 -13.34 -23.20 -1.70
N ARG A 652 -13.49 -22.55 -2.86
CA ARG A 652 -14.44 -21.45 -3.09
C ARG A 652 -15.38 -21.81 -4.25
N PRO A 653 -16.70 -21.57 -4.10
CA PRO A 653 -17.63 -21.80 -5.19
C PRO A 653 -17.39 -20.80 -6.33
N ILE A 654 -17.40 -21.30 -7.58
CA ILE A 654 -17.31 -20.47 -8.79
C ILE A 654 -18.49 -19.49 -8.77
N SER A 655 -18.19 -18.19 -8.64
CA SER A 655 -19.22 -17.16 -8.40
C SER A 655 -19.99 -16.81 -9.66
N ALA A 656 -19.33 -16.76 -10.81
CA ALA A 656 -19.94 -16.57 -12.12
C ALA A 656 -19.01 -17.04 -13.25
N ILE A 657 -19.62 -17.42 -14.37
CA ILE A 657 -18.94 -17.60 -15.66
C ILE A 657 -19.20 -16.32 -16.48
N LYS A 658 -18.14 -15.58 -16.76
CA LYS A 658 -18.14 -14.28 -17.45
C LYS A 658 -18.21 -14.43 -18.97
N PHE A 659 -17.70 -15.54 -19.50
CA PHE A 659 -17.73 -15.86 -20.92
C PHE A 659 -17.71 -17.38 -21.10
N ALA A 660 -18.44 -17.91 -22.09
CA ALA A 660 -18.14 -19.23 -22.66
C ALA A 660 -18.59 -19.32 -24.13
N SER A 661 -17.78 -19.95 -24.98
CA SER A 661 -18.09 -20.17 -26.40
C SER A 661 -17.42 -21.44 -26.91
N PHE A 662 -18.17 -22.35 -27.55
CA PHE A 662 -17.67 -23.57 -28.18
C PHE A 662 -17.70 -23.43 -29.70
N GLY A 663 -16.55 -23.45 -30.37
CA GLY A 663 -16.41 -23.15 -31.80
C GLY A 663 -14.99 -22.71 -32.13
N ASN A 664 -14.78 -21.54 -32.73
CA ASN A 664 -13.44 -20.95 -32.89
C ASN A 664 -13.25 -19.60 -32.16
N PRO A 665 -13.51 -19.51 -30.85
CA PRO A 665 -13.41 -18.27 -30.08
C PRO A 665 -12.01 -17.65 -30.16
N LYS A 666 -11.97 -16.33 -30.33
CA LYS A 666 -10.76 -15.52 -30.52
C LYS A 666 -10.41 -14.77 -29.22
N GLY A 667 -9.18 -14.27 -29.11
CA GLY A 667 -8.73 -13.52 -27.94
C GLY A 667 -8.00 -14.37 -26.90
N ARG A 668 -7.72 -13.75 -25.74
CA ARG A 668 -6.93 -14.28 -24.62
C ARG A 668 -7.67 -14.00 -23.29
N CYS A 669 -7.28 -14.65 -22.20
CA CYS A 669 -7.96 -14.55 -20.90
C CYS A 669 -8.17 -13.09 -20.45
N GLY A 670 -9.41 -12.72 -20.16
CA GLY A 670 -9.85 -11.35 -19.85
C GLY A 670 -10.39 -10.58 -21.07
N SER A 671 -10.28 -11.16 -22.27
CA SER A 671 -10.73 -10.60 -23.54
C SER A 671 -11.10 -11.70 -24.56
N PHE A 672 -11.68 -12.83 -24.14
CA PHE A 672 -12.21 -13.82 -25.10
C PHE A 672 -13.46 -13.28 -25.81
N GLU A 673 -13.56 -13.59 -27.11
CA GLU A 673 -14.68 -13.22 -27.97
C GLU A 673 -15.15 -14.42 -28.80
N LYS A 674 -16.44 -14.43 -29.14
CA LYS A 674 -17.02 -15.47 -29.99
C LYS A 674 -16.37 -15.46 -31.37
N GLY A 675 -16.11 -16.66 -31.89
CA GLY A 675 -15.46 -16.84 -33.18
C GLY A 675 -16.40 -16.68 -34.38
N THR A 676 -15.91 -17.00 -35.58
CA THR A 676 -16.72 -17.04 -36.80
C THR A 676 -17.57 -18.31 -36.92
N CYS A 677 -17.35 -19.31 -36.07
CA CYS A 677 -18.11 -20.54 -35.99
C CYS A 677 -18.38 -20.90 -34.52
N GLU A 678 -19.58 -21.40 -34.24
CA GLU A 678 -20.06 -21.77 -32.91
C GLU A 678 -20.93 -23.04 -32.97
N GLY A 679 -21.04 -23.74 -31.84
CA GLY A 679 -22.02 -24.79 -31.63
C GLY A 679 -23.44 -24.24 -31.55
N ALA A 680 -24.39 -25.04 -32.01
CA ALA A 680 -25.81 -24.64 -32.05
C ALA A 680 -26.43 -24.39 -30.66
N ASN A 681 -25.83 -24.93 -29.58
CA ASN A 681 -26.30 -24.71 -28.21
C ASN A 681 -25.44 -23.65 -27.51
N ASP A 682 -26.09 -22.85 -26.66
CA ASP A 682 -25.41 -21.79 -25.90
C ASP A 682 -24.43 -22.35 -24.87
N ALA A 683 -23.14 -22.22 -25.19
CA ALA A 683 -22.07 -22.68 -24.33
C ALA A 683 -22.06 -21.97 -22.97
N LEU A 684 -22.43 -20.69 -22.90
CA LEU A 684 -22.44 -19.94 -21.64
C LEU A 684 -23.45 -20.50 -20.64
N SER A 685 -24.69 -20.75 -21.07
CA SER A 685 -25.71 -21.38 -20.21
C SER A 685 -25.30 -22.77 -19.75
N ILE A 686 -24.74 -23.59 -20.65
CA ILE A 686 -24.33 -24.96 -20.31
C ILE A 686 -23.24 -24.94 -19.24
N VAL A 687 -22.22 -24.09 -19.41
CA VAL A 687 -21.10 -23.96 -18.47
C VAL A 687 -21.55 -23.30 -17.16
N GLN A 688 -22.40 -22.26 -17.20
CA GLN A 688 -22.94 -21.64 -15.99
C GLN A 688 -23.74 -22.64 -15.14
N LYS A 689 -24.60 -23.43 -15.78
CA LYS A 689 -25.41 -24.44 -15.08
C LYS A 689 -24.56 -25.57 -14.51
N ALA A 690 -23.47 -25.93 -15.20
CA ALA A 690 -22.57 -26.96 -14.72
C ALA A 690 -21.73 -26.49 -13.52
N CYS A 691 -21.32 -25.22 -13.49
CA CYS A 691 -20.20 -24.73 -12.68
C CYS A 691 -20.52 -23.69 -11.61
N VAL A 692 -21.47 -22.78 -11.84
CA VAL A 692 -21.75 -21.70 -10.88
C VAL A 692 -22.29 -22.28 -9.57
N GLY A 693 -21.72 -21.83 -8.44
CA GLY A 693 -22.07 -22.31 -7.10
C GLY A 693 -21.40 -23.62 -6.70
N LYS A 694 -20.58 -24.23 -7.56
CA LYS A 694 -19.77 -25.41 -7.22
C LYS A 694 -18.30 -25.02 -7.10
N GLU A 695 -17.59 -25.68 -6.21
CA GLU A 695 -16.13 -25.52 -6.05
C GLU A 695 -15.37 -26.17 -7.22
N THR A 696 -15.98 -27.19 -7.83
CA THR A 696 -15.44 -27.93 -8.98
C THR A 696 -16.58 -28.31 -9.94
N CYS A 697 -16.33 -28.28 -11.24
CA CYS A 697 -17.25 -28.80 -12.25
C CYS A 697 -16.50 -29.35 -13.47
N THR A 698 -17.10 -30.34 -14.14
CA THR A 698 -16.56 -30.95 -15.36
C THR A 698 -17.58 -30.88 -16.49
N ILE A 699 -17.15 -30.54 -17.70
CA ILE A 699 -17.99 -30.42 -18.88
C ILE A 699 -17.36 -31.16 -20.06
N ASP A 700 -18.09 -32.12 -20.63
CA ASP A 700 -17.70 -32.79 -21.89
C ASP A 700 -17.82 -31.83 -23.07
N VAL A 701 -16.69 -31.47 -23.67
CA VAL A 701 -16.58 -30.57 -24.80
C VAL A 701 -16.74 -31.35 -26.10
N SER A 702 -17.98 -31.47 -26.56
CA SER A 702 -18.32 -32.12 -27.83
C SER A 702 -19.57 -31.51 -28.45
N GLU A 703 -19.77 -31.71 -29.75
CA GLU A 703 -21.03 -31.36 -30.43
C GLU A 703 -22.25 -32.08 -29.85
N LYS A 704 -22.07 -33.16 -29.08
CA LYS A 704 -23.17 -33.81 -28.35
C LYS A 704 -23.69 -32.94 -27.20
N VAL A 705 -22.83 -32.12 -26.58
CA VAL A 705 -23.17 -31.22 -25.46
C VAL A 705 -23.52 -29.83 -25.98
N PHE A 706 -22.69 -29.30 -26.87
CA PHE A 706 -22.80 -27.92 -27.37
C PHE A 706 -23.53 -27.80 -28.72
N GLY A 707 -24.05 -28.91 -29.25
CA GLY A 707 -24.80 -28.95 -30.51
C GLY A 707 -23.89 -28.94 -31.74
N LEU A 708 -24.41 -29.42 -32.88
CA LEU A 708 -23.71 -29.42 -34.17
C LEU A 708 -23.22 -28.01 -34.50
N THR A 709 -21.97 -27.90 -34.95
CA THR A 709 -21.35 -26.61 -35.27
C THR A 709 -21.33 -26.37 -36.78
N ASN A 710 -21.23 -25.10 -37.19
CA ASN A 710 -21.02 -24.72 -38.59
C ASN A 710 -19.53 -24.60 -38.95
N CYS A 711 -18.62 -25.18 -38.15
CA CYS A 711 -17.17 -24.98 -38.24
C CYS A 711 -16.48 -25.74 -39.41
N GLY A 712 -17.17 -26.65 -40.11
CA GLY A 712 -16.56 -27.42 -41.21
C GLY A 712 -15.36 -28.26 -40.75
N LYS A 713 -14.18 -28.10 -41.38
CA LYS A 713 -12.92 -28.77 -40.99
C LYS A 713 -12.11 -28.01 -39.91
N ILE A 714 -12.63 -26.89 -39.38
CA ILE A 714 -11.91 -26.07 -38.38
C ILE A 714 -11.95 -26.79 -37.02
N THR A 715 -10.79 -26.93 -36.37
CA THR A 715 -10.68 -27.49 -35.01
C THR A 715 -11.42 -26.60 -34.01
N LYS A 716 -12.33 -27.19 -33.24
CA LYS A 716 -13.29 -26.47 -32.40
C LYS A 716 -12.85 -26.50 -30.95
N ARG A 717 -13.12 -25.44 -30.19
CA ARG A 717 -12.79 -25.31 -28.76
C ARG A 717 -13.79 -24.50 -27.97
N LEU A 718 -13.94 -24.88 -26.72
CA LEU A 718 -14.66 -24.19 -25.65
C LEU A 718 -13.69 -23.29 -24.88
N ALA A 719 -13.84 -21.97 -25.00
CA ALA A 719 -13.17 -21.00 -24.13
C ALA A 719 -14.15 -20.52 -23.06
N VAL A 720 -13.69 -20.33 -21.82
CA VAL A 720 -14.48 -19.98 -20.63
C VAL A 720 -13.74 -18.94 -19.79
N GLU A 721 -14.41 -17.93 -19.23
CA GLU A 721 -13.84 -17.01 -18.23
C GLU A 721 -14.65 -17.08 -16.94
N ILE A 722 -13.98 -17.08 -15.78
CA ILE A 722 -14.60 -17.22 -14.46
C ILE A 722 -14.19 -16.09 -13.51
N SER A 723 -15.04 -15.80 -12.52
CA SER A 723 -14.75 -14.88 -11.40
C SER A 723 -14.73 -15.62 -10.06
N THR A 724 -13.78 -15.28 -9.19
CA THR A 724 -13.74 -15.73 -7.78
C THR A 724 -14.02 -14.56 -6.82
N PRO A 725 -14.63 -14.80 -5.65
CA PRO A 725 -14.89 -13.76 -4.67
C PRO A 725 -13.65 -13.42 -3.84
N SER A 726 -13.41 -12.12 -3.62
CA SER A 726 -12.58 -11.60 -2.53
C SER A 726 -13.36 -11.72 -1.21
N SER A 727 -12.88 -12.60 -0.33
CA SER A 727 -13.31 -12.74 1.07
C SER A 727 -14.75 -13.22 1.27
N ILE A 728 -14.93 -14.53 1.56
CA ILE A 728 -16.16 -15.05 2.16
C ILE A 728 -15.91 -15.21 3.67
N THR A 729 -16.59 -14.39 4.48
CA THR A 729 -16.99 -14.79 5.83
C THR A 729 -17.98 -15.95 5.70
N THR A 730 -17.55 -17.17 5.98
CA THR A 730 -18.42 -18.33 6.01
C THR A 730 -19.27 -18.30 7.27
N ALA A 731 -20.55 -18.00 7.12
CA ALA A 731 -21.55 -18.30 8.13
C ALA A 731 -21.84 -19.81 8.11
N PHE A 732 -21.42 -20.53 9.14
CA PHE A 732 -21.99 -21.84 9.46
C PHE A 732 -23.14 -21.69 10.46
N PRO A 733 -24.27 -22.40 10.26
CA PRO A 733 -25.44 -22.30 11.12
C PRO A 733 -25.29 -23.26 12.30
N PHE A 734 -24.82 -22.79 13.45
CA PHE A 734 -25.16 -23.40 14.73
C PHE A 734 -25.52 -22.31 15.72
N THR A 735 -26.72 -22.43 16.27
CA THR A 735 -27.42 -21.46 17.11
C THR A 735 -26.64 -21.16 18.40
N ILE A 736 -26.08 -19.95 18.48
CA ILE A 736 -25.35 -19.36 19.62
C ILE A 736 -26.23 -19.18 20.88
N SER A 737 -27.55 -19.38 20.79
CA SER A 737 -28.48 -19.17 21.90
C SER A 737 -28.32 -20.15 23.08
N THR A 738 -27.65 -21.30 22.92
CA THR A 738 -27.47 -22.29 23.99
C THR A 738 -26.16 -22.14 24.79
N LEU A 739 -25.10 -21.59 24.19
CA LEU A 739 -23.82 -21.38 24.89
C LEU A 739 -23.85 -20.15 25.82
N PHE A 740 -24.58 -19.10 25.44
CA PHE A 740 -24.70 -17.89 26.26
C PHE A 740 -25.50 -18.14 27.55
N LEU A 741 -26.51 -19.02 27.52
CA LEU A 741 -27.26 -19.42 28.71
C LEU A 741 -26.41 -20.29 29.66
N ALA A 742 -25.57 -21.17 29.12
CA ALA A 742 -24.67 -22.00 29.94
C ALA A 742 -23.59 -21.16 30.64
N PHE A 743 -22.99 -20.19 29.95
CA PHE A 743 -21.98 -19.30 30.53
C PHE A 743 -22.56 -18.35 31.58
N SER A 744 -23.79 -17.89 31.38
CA SER A 744 -24.50 -17.03 32.34
C SER A 744 -24.90 -17.79 33.62
N LEU A 745 -25.31 -19.05 33.50
CA LEU A 745 -25.63 -19.90 34.65
C LEU A 745 -24.38 -20.32 35.45
N LEU A 746 -23.26 -20.57 34.79
CA LEU A 746 -21.97 -20.90 35.43
C LEU A 746 -21.35 -19.71 36.18
N SER A 747 -21.55 -18.49 35.68
CA SER A 747 -21.07 -17.26 36.34
C SER A 747 -21.97 -16.85 37.53
N ILE A 748 -23.26 -17.17 37.51
CA ILE A 748 -24.17 -16.96 38.66
C ILE A 748 -23.90 -18.00 39.78
N LEU A 749 -23.50 -19.23 39.44
CA LEU A 749 -23.13 -20.26 40.41
C LEU A 749 -21.75 -20.03 41.07
N SER A 750 -20.81 -19.37 40.39
CA SER A 750 -19.50 -19.03 40.96
C SER A 750 -19.54 -17.83 41.90
N LEU A 751 -20.45 -16.87 41.65
CA LEU A 751 -20.67 -15.70 42.52
C LEU A 751 -21.42 -16.01 43.83
N SER A 752 -22.18 -17.10 43.89
CA SER A 752 -22.94 -17.49 45.10
C SER A 752 -22.10 -18.22 46.15
N PHE A 753 -20.93 -18.76 45.79
CA PHE A 753 -19.99 -19.39 46.73
C PHE A 753 -19.00 -18.42 47.39
N PHE A 754 -18.85 -17.20 46.87
CA PHE A 754 -17.94 -16.19 47.42
C PHE A 754 -18.55 -15.37 48.58
N PHE A 755 -19.85 -15.43 48.82
CA PHE A 755 -20.54 -14.65 49.88
C PHE A 755 -20.77 -15.40 51.20
N LEU A 756 -20.22 -16.61 51.35
CA LEU A 756 -20.29 -17.40 52.58
C LEU A 756 -18.89 -17.65 53.19
N SER A 757 -18.07 -16.60 53.33
CA SER A 757 -16.98 -16.62 54.32
C SER A 757 -16.47 -15.22 54.69
N SER A 758 -16.57 -14.93 56.00
CA SER A 758 -15.70 -14.05 56.81
C SER A 758 -15.63 -12.52 56.56
N SER A 759 -16.42 -11.82 57.40
CA SER A 759 -16.02 -10.80 58.40
C SER A 759 -15.31 -9.48 58.02
N SER A 760 -15.95 -8.40 58.49
CA SER A 760 -15.59 -6.97 58.54
C SER A 760 -14.12 -6.57 58.67
N SER A 761 -13.73 -5.58 57.84
CA SER A 761 -13.03 -4.38 58.31
C SER A 761 -13.26 -3.22 57.34
N THR A 762 -13.65 -2.07 57.90
CA THR A 762 -14.02 -0.81 57.25
C THR A 762 -12.80 -0.06 56.72
N ILE A 763 -12.72 0.19 55.40
CA ILE A 763 -11.92 1.28 54.83
C ILE A 763 -12.75 1.98 53.73
N LYS A 764 -12.72 3.32 53.77
CA LYS A 764 -13.54 4.27 53.02
C LYS A 764 -13.24 4.25 51.51
N ASN A 765 -14.28 4.18 50.68
CA ASN A 765 -14.22 4.44 49.23
C ASN A 765 -14.31 5.94 48.93
N PRO A 766 -13.50 6.49 48.01
CA PRO A 766 -13.92 7.58 47.15
C PRO A 766 -14.76 7.02 46.00
N SER A 767 -15.87 7.68 45.74
CA SER A 767 -16.82 7.43 44.65
C SER A 767 -16.19 7.59 43.26
N PHE A 768 -16.29 6.55 42.43
CA PHE A 768 -16.19 6.66 40.97
C PHE A 768 -17.61 6.71 40.34
N PRO A 769 -17.86 7.52 39.30
CA PRO A 769 -19.18 7.69 38.70
C PRO A 769 -19.56 6.58 37.70
N ASP A 770 -20.87 6.39 37.59
CA ASP A 770 -21.68 5.54 36.73
C ASP A 770 -21.28 5.51 35.22
N PRO A 771 -21.16 4.33 34.56
CA PRO A 771 -20.76 4.20 33.16
C PRO A 771 -21.88 4.44 32.12
N GLN A 772 -22.94 5.17 32.44
CA GLN A 772 -23.99 5.53 31.46
C GLN A 772 -23.83 6.88 30.74
N ASN A 773 -22.69 7.59 30.90
CA ASN A 773 -22.45 8.89 30.23
C ASN A 773 -21.29 8.90 29.20
N ALA A 774 -20.77 7.76 28.75
CA ALA A 774 -19.64 7.70 27.81
C ALA A 774 -20.02 7.85 26.31
N LEU A 775 -20.95 8.75 25.98
CA LEU A 775 -21.24 9.20 24.61
C LEU A 775 -21.34 10.73 24.51
N GLN A 776 -20.59 11.46 25.34
CA GLN A 776 -20.28 12.87 25.07
C GLN A 776 -18.83 12.98 24.63
N ALA A 777 -18.64 13.30 23.34
CA ALA A 777 -17.38 13.80 22.81
C ALA A 777 -16.89 14.99 23.68
N PRO A 778 -15.57 15.21 23.82
CA PRO A 778 -15.07 16.40 24.49
C PRO A 778 -15.66 17.65 23.82
N PRO A 779 -15.91 18.75 24.55
CA PRO A 779 -16.46 19.96 23.96
C PRO A 779 -15.49 20.49 22.90
N HIS A 780 -15.82 20.29 21.62
CA HIS A 780 -15.08 20.89 20.53
C HIS A 780 -15.22 22.41 20.66
N SER A 781 -14.09 23.12 20.69
CA SER A 781 -14.09 24.58 20.54
C SER A 781 -14.74 24.93 19.20
N PRO A 782 -15.69 25.89 19.16
CA PRO A 782 -16.31 26.31 17.90
C PRO A 782 -15.25 26.88 16.95
N LEU A 783 -15.46 26.74 15.64
CA LEU A 783 -14.59 27.32 14.61
C LEU A 783 -14.73 28.84 14.67
N LYS A 784 -13.65 29.57 14.95
CA LYS A 784 -13.67 31.04 14.97
C LYS A 784 -13.57 31.59 13.56
N VAL A 785 -14.55 32.37 13.13
CA VAL A 785 -14.65 32.90 11.76
C VAL A 785 -14.69 34.42 11.78
N TYR A 786 -13.73 35.05 11.10
CA TYR A 786 -13.81 36.48 10.78
C TYR A 786 -14.55 36.66 9.46
N VAL A 787 -15.43 37.64 9.37
CA VAL A 787 -16.14 37.98 8.12
C VAL A 787 -15.43 39.15 7.47
N ALA A 788 -14.95 38.99 6.24
CA ALA A 788 -14.30 40.07 5.51
C ALA A 788 -15.26 41.26 5.27
N ASP A 789 -14.77 42.48 5.46
CA ASP A 789 -15.54 43.73 5.41
C ASP A 789 -15.85 44.18 3.97
N LEU A 790 -16.55 43.33 3.22
CA LEU A 790 -16.99 43.66 1.87
C LEU A 790 -18.18 44.64 1.90
N PRO A 791 -18.23 45.61 0.97
CA PRO A 791 -19.41 46.44 0.77
C PRO A 791 -20.69 45.62 0.59
N ARG A 792 -21.80 46.09 1.18
CA ARG A 792 -23.11 45.44 1.05
C ARG A 792 -23.56 45.26 -0.40
N SER A 793 -23.08 46.10 -1.32
CA SER A 793 -23.31 45.98 -2.78
C SER A 793 -22.80 44.67 -3.40
N LEU A 794 -21.95 43.91 -2.69
CA LEU A 794 -21.40 42.64 -3.13
C LEU A 794 -22.10 41.41 -2.50
N ASN A 795 -23.06 41.62 -1.59
CA ASN A 795 -23.87 40.56 -0.96
C ASN A 795 -25.37 40.87 -0.93
N TYR A 796 -25.97 41.21 0.22
CA TYR A 796 -27.41 41.47 0.32
C TYR A 796 -27.86 42.65 -0.55
N GLY A 797 -27.01 43.66 -0.78
CA GLY A 797 -27.29 44.74 -1.73
C GLY A 797 -27.28 44.29 -3.19
N LEU A 798 -26.57 43.20 -3.52
CA LEU A 798 -26.63 42.57 -4.83
C LEU A 798 -27.99 41.91 -5.07
N LEU A 799 -28.60 41.32 -4.03
CA LEU A 799 -29.98 40.82 -4.08
C LEU A 799 -30.98 41.96 -4.30
N GLU A 800 -30.81 43.12 -3.64
CA GLU A 800 -31.65 44.29 -3.89
C GLU A 800 -31.56 44.73 -5.35
N GLN A 801 -30.34 44.78 -5.90
CA GLN A 801 -30.12 45.13 -7.30
C GLN A 801 -30.80 44.13 -8.24
N TYR A 802 -30.67 42.83 -7.96
CA TYR A 802 -31.36 41.78 -8.71
C TYR A 802 -32.88 41.98 -8.70
N TRP A 803 -33.49 42.15 -7.53
CA TRP A 803 -34.94 42.35 -7.38
C TRP A 803 -35.44 43.70 -7.93
N SER A 804 -34.57 44.69 -8.06
CA SER A 804 -34.88 45.99 -8.67
C SER A 804 -34.86 45.99 -10.21
N SER A 805 -34.31 44.95 -10.83
CA SER A 805 -34.25 44.79 -12.29
C SER A 805 -35.65 44.64 -12.91
N SER A 806 -35.85 45.12 -14.14
CA SER A 806 -37.14 45.05 -14.83
C SER A 806 -37.55 43.64 -15.26
N THR A 807 -36.59 42.71 -15.41
CA THR A 807 -36.82 41.30 -15.78
C THR A 807 -35.77 40.36 -15.14
N PRO A 808 -35.79 40.15 -13.81
CA PRO A 808 -34.74 39.41 -13.09
C PRO A 808 -34.61 37.92 -13.49
N ASP A 809 -35.70 37.33 -14.01
CA ASP A 809 -35.78 35.91 -14.39
C ASP A 809 -35.89 35.67 -15.90
N ALA A 810 -35.45 36.61 -16.74
CA ALA A 810 -35.61 36.55 -18.20
C ALA A 810 -35.03 35.28 -18.87
N ARG A 811 -34.15 34.53 -18.20
CA ARG A 811 -33.58 33.25 -18.68
C ARG A 811 -34.46 32.02 -18.39
N ILE A 812 -35.52 32.13 -17.58
CA ILE A 812 -36.50 31.07 -17.41
C ILE A 812 -37.64 31.31 -18.42
N PRO A 813 -37.97 30.35 -19.29
CA PRO A 813 -39.15 30.44 -20.16
C PRO A 813 -40.42 30.58 -19.31
N SER A 814 -41.27 31.57 -19.63
CA SER A 814 -42.59 31.70 -19.02
C SER A 814 -43.47 30.51 -19.41
N ASP A 815 -43.96 29.76 -18.43
CA ASP A 815 -44.93 28.70 -18.66
C ASP A 815 -46.34 29.31 -18.79
N PRO A 816 -47.05 29.14 -19.93
CA PRO A 816 -48.38 29.70 -20.13
C PRO A 816 -49.44 29.14 -19.18
N ASP A 817 -49.28 27.88 -18.74
CA ASP A 817 -50.29 27.16 -17.93
C ASP A 817 -50.04 27.32 -16.42
N HIS A 818 -48.81 27.69 -16.04
CA HIS A 818 -48.41 28.02 -14.68
C HIS A 818 -47.61 29.31 -14.70
N PRO A 819 -48.26 30.48 -14.84
CA PRO A 819 -47.55 31.75 -14.71
C PRO A 819 -46.81 31.72 -13.39
N ILE A 820 -45.48 31.87 -13.44
CA ILE A 820 -44.67 32.11 -12.23
C ILE A 820 -45.45 33.18 -11.47
N PRO A 821 -45.87 32.95 -10.22
CA PRO A 821 -46.50 34.02 -9.48
C PRO A 821 -45.49 35.16 -9.57
N LEU A 822 -45.83 36.21 -10.32
CA LEU A 822 -45.23 37.52 -10.17
C LEU A 822 -45.35 37.71 -8.67
N VAL A 823 -44.26 37.48 -7.94
CA VAL A 823 -44.24 37.76 -6.52
C VAL A 823 -44.56 39.23 -6.50
N ALA A 824 -45.83 39.47 -6.19
CA ALA A 824 -46.45 40.74 -6.29
C ALA A 824 -45.71 41.59 -5.26
N ARG A 825 -45.17 42.69 -5.76
CA ARG A 825 -44.57 43.80 -5.02
C ARG A 825 -43.16 43.52 -4.55
N ARG A 826 -42.26 44.37 -5.04
CA ARG A 826 -41.04 44.83 -4.37
C ARG A 826 -41.10 44.43 -2.88
N PRO A 827 -40.21 43.57 -2.38
CA PRO A 827 -40.01 43.49 -0.94
C PRO A 827 -39.80 44.92 -0.48
N ALA A 828 -40.67 45.43 0.40
CA ALA A 828 -40.41 46.68 1.11
C ALA A 828 -38.97 46.59 1.61
N ALA A 829 -38.14 47.62 1.38
CA ALA A 829 -36.70 47.61 1.61
C ALA A 829 -36.32 46.78 2.85
N SER A 830 -36.08 45.49 2.63
CA SER A 830 -35.81 44.53 3.69
C SER A 830 -34.32 44.55 3.86
N GLU A 831 -33.86 44.76 5.08
CA GLU A 831 -32.44 44.76 5.41
C GLU A 831 -31.76 43.46 4.92
N PHE A 832 -32.52 42.37 4.88
CA PHE A 832 -32.09 41.08 4.35
C PHE A 832 -33.10 40.53 3.35
N PRO A 833 -32.89 40.75 2.04
CA PRO A 833 -33.76 40.22 0.99
C PRO A 833 -33.74 38.69 0.91
N ASP A 834 -34.82 38.11 0.41
CA ASP A 834 -34.89 36.68 0.11
C ASP A 834 -34.01 36.32 -1.09
N TYR A 835 -33.39 35.15 -1.05
CA TYR A 835 -32.62 34.62 -2.17
C TYR A 835 -33.55 34.20 -3.34
N PRO A 836 -33.14 34.37 -4.62
CA PRO A 836 -33.99 34.04 -5.76
C PRO A 836 -34.47 32.59 -5.74
N GLN A 837 -35.77 32.39 -5.95
CA GLN A 837 -36.36 31.05 -6.03
C GLN A 837 -36.16 30.40 -7.41
N ASN A 838 -35.55 31.12 -8.35
CA ASN A 838 -35.12 30.64 -9.65
C ASN A 838 -34.28 29.35 -9.49
N PRO A 839 -34.69 28.20 -10.05
CA PRO A 839 -33.95 26.93 -9.96
C PRO A 839 -32.49 27.00 -10.42
N LEU A 840 -32.18 27.83 -11.43
CA LEU A 840 -30.82 28.01 -11.96
C LEU A 840 -29.88 28.65 -10.94
N ILE A 841 -30.42 29.55 -10.10
CA ILE A 841 -29.65 30.33 -9.10
C ILE A 841 -29.73 29.66 -7.72
N LYS A 842 -30.92 29.19 -7.32
CA LYS A 842 -31.20 28.65 -5.98
C LYS A 842 -30.34 27.44 -5.62
N GLN A 843 -30.08 26.55 -6.59
CA GLN A 843 -29.31 25.33 -6.35
C GLN A 843 -27.86 25.58 -5.90
N TYR A 844 -27.37 26.82 -6.09
CA TYR A 844 -26.03 27.28 -5.75
C TYR A 844 -26.04 28.32 -4.60
N SER A 845 -27.07 28.32 -3.76
CA SER A 845 -27.30 29.37 -2.75
C SER A 845 -26.43 29.28 -1.49
N ALA A 846 -25.37 28.45 -1.46
CA ALA A 846 -24.58 28.22 -0.26
C ALA A 846 -24.00 29.53 0.34
N GLU A 847 -23.61 30.47 -0.51
CA GLU A 847 -23.10 31.79 -0.14
C GLU A 847 -24.07 32.59 0.74
N TYR A 848 -25.38 32.48 0.48
CA TYR A 848 -26.43 33.15 1.23
C TYR A 848 -26.62 32.56 2.63
N TRP A 849 -26.71 31.25 2.74
CA TRP A 849 -26.97 30.56 4.01
C TRP A 849 -25.78 30.62 4.97
N ILE A 850 -24.56 30.50 4.44
CA ILE A 850 -23.33 30.62 5.23
C ILE A 850 -23.18 32.06 5.74
N THR A 851 -23.49 33.05 4.90
CA THR A 851 -23.50 34.47 5.32
C THR A 851 -24.56 34.71 6.40
N GLY A 852 -25.78 34.19 6.22
CA GLY A 852 -26.87 34.31 7.20
C GLY A 852 -26.51 33.75 8.57
N ASP A 853 -25.87 32.58 8.63
CA ASP A 853 -25.36 31.99 9.88
C ASP A 853 -24.35 32.92 10.58
N LEU A 854 -23.42 33.52 9.85
CA LEU A 854 -22.42 34.45 10.42
C LEU A 854 -23.00 35.83 10.77
N MET A 855 -24.12 36.23 10.14
CA MET A 855 -24.81 37.48 10.44
C MET A 855 -25.87 37.33 11.55
N THR A 856 -26.19 36.09 11.95
CA THR A 856 -27.12 35.82 13.04
C THR A 856 -26.56 36.35 14.37
N PRO A 857 -27.28 37.20 15.11
CA PRO A 857 -26.83 37.70 16.41
C PRO A 857 -26.56 36.55 17.39
N GLU A 858 -25.47 36.63 18.16
CA GLU A 858 -25.03 35.56 19.06
C GLU A 858 -26.11 35.01 20.02
N PRO A 859 -27.02 35.83 20.61
CA PRO A 859 -28.11 35.30 21.45
C PRO A 859 -29.06 34.34 20.72
N LEU A 860 -29.14 34.43 19.39
CA LEU A 860 -29.98 33.59 18.53
C LEU A 860 -29.19 32.41 17.91
N LYS A 861 -27.85 32.43 18.01
CA LYS A 861 -26.95 31.47 17.38
C LYS A 861 -26.71 30.23 18.25
N THR A 862 -27.79 29.52 18.57
CA THR A 862 -27.80 28.47 19.61
C THR A 862 -27.13 27.13 19.21
N SER A 863 -26.96 26.87 17.92
CA SER A 863 -26.59 25.54 17.39
C SER A 863 -25.54 25.58 16.27
N SER A 864 -24.95 26.75 16.01
CA SER A 864 -23.91 26.87 14.99
C SER A 864 -22.57 26.37 15.49
N PHE A 865 -21.85 25.66 14.62
CA PHE A 865 -20.49 25.21 14.85
C PHE A 865 -19.46 26.34 14.66
N ALA A 866 -19.84 27.41 13.95
CA ALA A 866 -18.98 28.57 13.72
C ALA A 866 -19.34 29.72 14.66
N GLN A 867 -18.32 30.31 15.29
CA GLN A 867 -18.43 31.49 16.12
C GLN A 867 -17.87 32.70 15.35
N ARG A 868 -18.63 33.78 15.21
CA ARG A 868 -18.12 34.99 14.57
C ARG A 868 -17.21 35.74 15.54
N VAL A 869 -16.05 36.17 15.05
CA VAL A 869 -15.13 37.03 15.81
C VAL A 869 -15.03 38.41 15.17
N SER A 870 -14.77 39.43 16.00
CA SER A 870 -14.64 40.82 15.57
C SER A 870 -13.24 41.19 15.10
N ASP A 871 -12.22 40.43 15.51
CA ASP A 871 -10.83 40.64 15.10
C ASP A 871 -10.38 39.47 14.23
N SER A 872 -9.79 39.79 13.08
CA SER A 872 -9.23 38.79 12.19
C SER A 872 -8.15 37.93 12.86
N GLY A 873 -7.39 38.48 13.83
CA GLY A 873 -6.32 37.81 14.57
C GLY A 873 -6.78 36.69 15.49
N ASP A 874 -8.03 36.75 15.94
CA ASP A 874 -8.65 35.71 16.76
C ASP A 874 -9.31 34.59 15.92
N ALA A 875 -9.33 34.74 14.60
CA ALA A 875 -10.03 33.84 13.69
C ALA A 875 -9.16 32.65 13.25
N ASP A 876 -9.81 31.50 13.12
CA ASP A 876 -9.24 30.30 12.50
C ASP A 876 -9.28 30.38 10.97
N VAL A 877 -10.35 31.00 10.44
CA VAL A 877 -10.57 31.25 9.01
C VAL A 877 -11.23 32.60 8.77
N VAL A 878 -11.04 33.15 7.57
CA VAL A 878 -11.66 34.39 7.12
C VAL A 878 -12.69 34.07 6.05
N PHE A 879 -13.98 34.23 6.34
CA PHE A 879 -15.04 34.04 5.36
C PHE A 879 -15.20 35.28 4.48
N VAL A 880 -15.27 35.09 3.16
CA VAL A 880 -15.48 36.16 2.19
C VAL A 880 -16.96 36.17 1.74
N PRO A 881 -17.80 37.09 2.24
CA PRO A 881 -19.24 37.10 1.99
C PRO A 881 -19.56 37.75 0.63
N PHE A 882 -19.08 37.14 -0.47
CA PHE A 882 -19.41 37.57 -1.83
C PHE A 882 -20.49 36.65 -2.43
N PHE A 883 -21.56 37.21 -2.95
CA PHE A 883 -22.59 36.44 -3.64
C PHE A 883 -22.19 36.20 -5.11
N ALA A 884 -21.15 35.38 -5.26
CA ALA A 884 -20.45 35.14 -6.53
C ALA A 884 -21.36 34.51 -7.59
N THR A 885 -22.23 33.59 -7.17
CA THR A 885 -23.20 32.96 -8.06
C THR A 885 -24.19 33.98 -8.60
N LEU A 886 -24.78 34.78 -7.71
CA LEU A 886 -25.73 35.81 -8.11
C LEU A 886 -25.10 36.84 -9.06
N SER A 887 -23.84 37.23 -8.80
CA SER A 887 -23.09 38.15 -9.66
C SER A 887 -22.93 37.59 -11.07
N ALA A 888 -22.49 36.33 -11.21
CA ALA A 888 -22.28 35.69 -12.49
C ALA A 888 -23.59 35.53 -13.27
N GLU A 889 -24.65 35.09 -12.58
CA GLU A 889 -25.97 34.85 -13.18
C GLU A 889 -26.65 36.15 -13.66
N MET A 890 -26.43 37.28 -12.97
CA MET A 890 -26.90 38.60 -13.44
C MET A 890 -26.21 39.04 -14.74
N GLU A 891 -24.94 38.71 -14.94
CA GLU A 891 -24.21 39.03 -16.18
C GLU A 891 -24.61 38.09 -17.31
N LEU A 892 -24.77 36.79 -17.03
CA LEU A 892 -25.23 35.80 -18.01
C LEU A 892 -26.63 36.11 -18.56
N ALA A 893 -27.48 36.78 -17.76
CA ALA A 893 -28.80 37.23 -18.21
C ALA A 893 -28.77 38.29 -19.33
N LYS A 894 -27.63 38.95 -19.57
CA LYS A 894 -27.48 40.00 -20.61
C LYS A 894 -27.17 39.48 -22.02
N GLY A 895 -26.89 38.18 -22.21
CA GLY A 895 -26.68 37.53 -23.51
C GLY A 895 -25.28 36.91 -23.73
N GLY A 896 -25.24 35.76 -24.41
CA GLY A 896 -24.15 34.76 -24.43
C GLY A 896 -22.85 35.08 -25.17
N GLY A 897 -22.28 36.28 -24.97
CA GLY A 897 -20.95 36.66 -25.47
C GLY A 897 -20.17 37.65 -24.61
N SER A 898 -20.83 38.36 -23.67
CA SER A 898 -20.19 39.34 -22.77
C SER A 898 -19.48 38.69 -21.58
N PHE A 899 -20.03 37.59 -21.04
CA PHE A 899 -19.52 36.95 -19.82
C PHE A 899 -18.05 36.53 -19.91
N ARG A 900 -17.59 36.10 -21.09
CA ARG A 900 -16.18 35.72 -21.32
C ARG A 900 -15.24 36.92 -21.52
N ARG A 901 -15.76 38.12 -21.73
CA ARG A 901 -14.96 39.35 -21.89
C ARG A 901 -14.76 40.00 -20.54
N LYS A 902 -13.58 40.58 -20.31
CA LYS A 902 -13.30 41.43 -19.14
C LYS A 902 -13.86 42.84 -19.31
N VAL A 903 -13.82 43.37 -20.54
CA VAL A 903 -14.30 44.72 -20.86
C VAL A 903 -15.81 44.72 -20.98
N GLY A 904 -16.48 45.61 -20.22
CA GLY A 904 -17.93 45.76 -20.23
C GLY A 904 -18.70 44.68 -19.45
N ASN A 905 -17.99 43.86 -18.66
CA ASN A 905 -18.58 42.80 -17.83
C ASN A 905 -18.69 43.28 -16.38
N ASP A 906 -19.91 43.40 -15.87
CA ASP A 906 -20.16 43.89 -14.50
C ASP A 906 -19.76 42.85 -13.44
N ASP A 907 -19.90 41.56 -13.75
CA ASP A 907 -19.47 40.47 -12.87
C ASP A 907 -17.94 40.47 -12.69
N TYR A 908 -17.17 40.61 -13.78
CA TYR A 908 -15.71 40.76 -13.69
C TYR A 908 -15.31 41.96 -12.83
N ARG A 909 -16.02 43.10 -12.97
CA ARG A 909 -15.78 44.29 -12.15
C ARG A 909 -15.97 43.99 -10.66
N ARG A 910 -17.07 43.33 -10.29
CA ARG A 910 -17.35 42.93 -8.90
C ARG A 910 -16.35 41.89 -8.38
N GLN A 911 -15.98 40.90 -9.19
CA GLN A 911 -14.94 39.92 -8.83
C GLN A 911 -13.60 40.60 -8.53
N ARG A 912 -13.19 41.56 -9.37
CA ARG A 912 -11.99 42.36 -9.14
C ARG A 912 -12.10 43.19 -7.87
N GLU A 913 -13.22 43.88 -7.66
CA GLU A 913 -13.48 44.66 -6.45
C GLU A 913 -13.33 43.79 -5.19
N VAL A 914 -13.92 42.58 -5.16
CA VAL A 914 -13.76 41.63 -4.04
C VAL A 914 -12.30 41.25 -3.81
N VAL A 915 -11.58 40.87 -4.88
CA VAL A 915 -10.17 40.49 -4.77
C VAL A 915 -9.33 41.65 -4.27
N ASP A 916 -9.53 42.86 -4.79
CA ASP A 916 -8.78 44.04 -4.37
C ASP A 916 -9.08 44.41 -2.91
N PHE A 917 -10.33 44.32 -2.45
CA PHE A 917 -10.67 44.53 -1.03
C PHE A 917 -9.99 43.50 -0.13
N VAL A 918 -10.12 42.22 -0.47
CA VAL A 918 -9.62 41.13 0.37
C VAL A 918 -8.09 41.12 0.39
N THR A 919 -7.44 41.22 -0.77
CA THR A 919 -5.96 41.14 -0.87
C THR A 919 -5.24 42.31 -0.20
N ASN A 920 -5.89 43.48 -0.12
CA ASN A 920 -5.35 44.64 0.58
C ASN A 920 -5.57 44.61 2.11
N SER A 921 -6.31 43.63 2.64
CA SER A 921 -6.56 43.51 4.09
C SER A 921 -5.34 42.99 4.87
N ASP A 922 -5.28 43.33 6.17
CA ASP A 922 -4.27 42.78 7.08
C ASP A 922 -4.39 41.26 7.23
N ALA A 923 -5.63 40.74 7.19
CA ALA A 923 -5.91 39.31 7.26
C ALA A 923 -5.32 38.54 6.08
N TRP A 924 -5.43 39.06 4.86
CA TRP A 924 -4.80 38.45 3.69
C TRP A 924 -3.28 38.54 3.76
N ARG A 925 -2.73 39.69 4.15
CA ARG A 925 -1.26 39.86 4.31
C ARG A 925 -0.69 38.91 5.37
N ARG A 926 -1.46 38.56 6.40
CA ARG A 926 -1.06 37.61 7.45
C ARG A 926 -0.90 36.17 6.93
N SER A 927 -1.74 35.73 6.00
CA SER A 927 -1.84 34.32 5.59
C SER A 927 -1.47 34.05 4.13
N GLY A 928 -1.33 35.10 3.32
CA GLY A 928 -1.30 34.99 1.86
C GLY A 928 -2.60 34.45 1.29
N GLY A 929 -3.74 34.69 1.95
CA GLY A 929 -5.07 34.26 1.53
C GLY A 929 -5.43 32.81 1.85
N LYS A 930 -4.52 32.02 2.43
CA LYS A 930 -4.72 30.57 2.61
C LYS A 930 -5.81 30.20 3.64
N ASP A 931 -6.02 31.04 4.64
CA ASP A 931 -7.11 30.90 5.63
C ASP A 931 -8.43 31.51 5.17
N HIS A 932 -8.50 32.05 3.95
CA HIS A 932 -9.73 32.63 3.43
C HIS A 932 -10.64 31.55 2.86
N VAL A 933 -11.95 31.73 2.99
CA VAL A 933 -12.99 30.81 2.50
C VAL A 933 -13.82 31.54 1.45
N PHE A 934 -13.79 31.06 0.22
CA PHE A 934 -14.61 31.57 -0.89
C PHE A 934 -15.65 30.53 -1.31
N VAL A 935 -16.87 30.98 -1.64
CA VAL A 935 -17.96 30.12 -2.11
C VAL A 935 -18.03 30.17 -3.64
N LEU A 936 -17.74 29.05 -4.30
CA LEU A 936 -17.71 28.88 -5.76
C LEU A 936 -18.61 27.71 -6.16
N THR A 937 -19.88 27.75 -5.72
CA THR A 937 -20.83 26.67 -5.97
C THR A 937 -21.33 26.65 -7.40
N ASP A 938 -21.44 27.81 -8.06
CA ASP A 938 -21.66 27.86 -9.51
C ASP A 938 -20.33 27.61 -10.26
N PRO A 939 -20.28 26.72 -11.26
CA PRO A 939 -19.08 26.46 -12.05
C PRO A 939 -18.43 27.69 -12.70
N VAL A 940 -19.20 28.76 -12.95
CA VAL A 940 -18.69 30.02 -13.51
C VAL A 940 -18.46 31.11 -12.46
N ALA A 941 -18.72 30.85 -11.18
CA ALA A 941 -18.43 31.79 -10.10
C ALA A 941 -16.93 32.09 -10.02
N MET A 942 -16.58 33.36 -9.82
CA MET A 942 -15.20 33.85 -9.72
C MET A 942 -14.32 33.49 -10.94
N TRP A 943 -14.92 33.18 -12.10
CA TRP A 943 -14.22 32.65 -13.28
C TRP A 943 -12.97 33.43 -13.67
N HIS A 944 -13.02 34.77 -13.65
CA HIS A 944 -11.94 35.61 -14.17
C HIS A 944 -10.79 35.82 -13.21
N VAL A 945 -10.98 35.51 -11.93
CA VAL A 945 -10.02 35.74 -10.84
C VAL A 945 -9.68 34.47 -10.06
N ARG A 946 -10.21 33.31 -10.48
CA ARG A 946 -10.09 32.02 -9.78
C ARG A 946 -8.62 31.65 -9.46
N ALA A 947 -7.70 31.95 -10.37
CA ALA A 947 -6.27 31.73 -10.19
C ALA A 947 -5.68 32.55 -9.04
N GLU A 948 -6.15 33.77 -8.83
CA GLU A 948 -5.64 34.69 -7.81
C GLU A 948 -6.11 34.30 -6.41
N ILE A 949 -7.32 33.72 -6.32
CA ILE A 949 -7.90 33.22 -5.06
C ILE A 949 -7.62 31.73 -4.82
N ALA A 950 -6.95 31.05 -5.75
CA ALA A 950 -6.66 29.61 -5.66
C ALA A 950 -5.96 29.17 -4.36
N PRO A 951 -5.09 29.96 -3.70
CA PRO A 951 -4.50 29.57 -2.42
C PRO A 951 -5.50 29.42 -1.27
N ALA A 952 -6.70 30.02 -1.38
CA ALA A 952 -7.74 29.99 -0.37
C ALA A 952 -8.47 28.64 -0.31
N ILE A 953 -9.27 28.43 0.73
CA ILE A 953 -10.24 27.33 0.83
C ILE A 953 -11.42 27.67 -0.09
N LEU A 954 -11.64 26.84 -1.11
CA LEU A 954 -12.75 26.98 -2.03
C LEU A 954 -13.87 26.01 -1.62
N LEU A 955 -15.09 26.54 -1.47
CA LEU A 955 -16.30 25.72 -1.33
C LEU A 955 -16.89 25.49 -2.71
N VAL A 956 -16.83 24.27 -3.19
CA VAL A 956 -17.22 23.88 -4.56
C VAL A 956 -18.26 22.77 -4.53
N VAL A 957 -18.98 22.56 -5.62
CA VAL A 957 -19.98 21.47 -5.73
C VAL A 957 -19.43 20.18 -6.36
N ASP A 958 -18.27 20.27 -7.02
CA ASP A 958 -17.50 19.15 -7.57
C ASP A 958 -16.03 19.56 -7.82
N PHE A 959 -15.16 18.56 -8.02
CA PHE A 959 -13.77 18.71 -8.45
C PHE A 959 -13.55 18.40 -9.95
N GLY A 960 -14.62 18.26 -10.75
CA GLY A 960 -14.62 17.49 -12.00
C GLY A 960 -15.04 18.20 -13.30
N GLY A 961 -15.22 19.53 -13.29
CA GLY A 961 -15.68 20.28 -14.48
C GLY A 961 -14.59 20.58 -15.53
N TRP A 962 -14.57 19.86 -16.66
CA TRP A 962 -13.70 20.14 -17.82
C TRP A 962 -14.29 21.22 -18.75
N TYR A 963 -13.75 22.45 -18.74
CA TYR A 963 -14.07 23.45 -19.76
C TYR A 963 -13.01 23.48 -20.88
N ARG A 964 -13.33 22.95 -22.06
CA ARG A 964 -12.59 23.23 -23.30
C ARG A 964 -12.83 24.71 -23.73
N LEU A 965 -11.86 25.38 -24.34
CA LEU A 965 -12.19 26.57 -25.13
C LEU A 965 -13.08 26.12 -26.32
N ASP A 966 -14.19 26.83 -26.59
CA ASP A 966 -15.00 26.54 -27.77
C ASP A 966 -14.16 26.73 -29.04
N SER A 967 -13.93 25.64 -29.76
CA SER A 967 -13.10 25.55 -30.97
C SER A 967 -13.71 26.20 -32.21
N LYS A 968 -14.53 27.25 -32.05
CA LYS A 968 -15.10 27.97 -33.21
C LYS A 968 -14.29 29.19 -33.64
N THR A 969 -13.25 29.58 -32.89
CA THR A 969 -12.43 30.76 -33.24
C THR A 969 -10.95 30.58 -32.90
N SER A 970 -10.23 29.68 -33.58
CA SER A 970 -8.76 29.79 -33.68
C SER A 970 -8.20 28.84 -34.74
N ARG A 971 -7.78 29.39 -35.88
CA ARG A 971 -6.89 28.74 -36.86
C ARG A 971 -5.45 28.71 -36.33
N GLY A 972 -5.22 28.11 -35.17
CA GLY A 972 -3.91 28.05 -34.55
C GLY A 972 -3.66 26.69 -33.91
N ASN A 973 -2.51 26.08 -34.21
CA ASN A 973 -1.98 24.88 -33.57
C ASN A 973 -1.62 25.17 -32.10
N SER A 974 -2.60 25.35 -31.21
CA SER A 974 -2.38 25.19 -29.78
C SER A 974 -3.37 24.18 -29.21
N SER A 975 -2.85 23.27 -28.38
CA SER A 975 -3.59 22.21 -27.70
C SER A 975 -3.98 22.64 -26.29
N ASP A 976 -4.30 23.93 -26.12
CA ASP A 976 -4.60 24.51 -24.81
C ASP A 976 -5.98 24.07 -24.32
N LYS A 977 -6.02 22.86 -23.75
CA LYS A 977 -7.00 22.52 -22.72
C LYS A 977 -6.63 23.33 -21.48
N ILE A 978 -7.57 24.11 -20.95
CA ILE A 978 -7.41 24.68 -19.61
C ILE A 978 -7.69 23.54 -18.63
N GLU A 979 -6.63 23.00 -18.04
CA GLU A 979 -6.74 22.09 -16.91
C GLU A 979 -7.28 22.88 -15.71
N HIS A 980 -8.38 22.45 -15.11
CA HIS A 980 -8.88 23.03 -13.85
C HIS A 980 -8.09 22.47 -12.66
N THR A 981 -6.76 22.61 -12.69
CA THR A 981 -5.81 22.17 -11.63
C THR A 981 -5.87 23.00 -10.35
N GLN A 982 -6.92 23.82 -10.17
CA GLN A 982 -7.00 24.83 -9.09
C GLN A 982 -7.85 24.39 -7.91
N VAL A 983 -8.48 23.22 -7.98
CA VAL A 983 -9.31 22.67 -6.90
C VAL A 983 -8.62 21.43 -6.34
N SER A 984 -8.36 21.41 -5.03
CA SER A 984 -7.55 20.38 -4.36
C SER A 984 -8.33 19.72 -3.21
N LEU A 985 -8.39 18.39 -3.20
CA LEU A 985 -8.99 17.60 -2.11
C LEU A 985 -8.32 17.86 -0.75
N LEU A 986 -7.09 18.38 -0.75
CA LEU A 986 -6.36 18.71 0.46
C LEU A 986 -7.01 19.89 1.18
N LYS A 987 -7.24 21.02 0.48
CA LYS A 987 -7.72 22.28 1.09
C LYS A 987 -9.20 22.59 0.85
N ASP A 988 -9.76 22.20 -0.28
CA ASP A 988 -11.10 22.61 -0.69
C ASP A 988 -12.17 21.67 -0.13
N VAL A 989 -13.41 22.17 -0.08
CA VAL A 989 -14.53 21.43 0.52
C VAL A 989 -15.64 21.31 -0.52
N ILE A 990 -16.08 20.07 -0.78
CA ILE A 990 -17.28 19.81 -1.55
C ILE A 990 -18.50 20.08 -0.69
N VAL A 991 -19.36 20.97 -1.15
CA VAL A 991 -20.63 21.31 -0.51
C VAL A 991 -21.79 20.78 -1.36
N PRO A 992 -22.90 20.36 -0.73
CA PRO A 992 -24.04 19.86 -1.47
C PRO A 992 -24.72 20.99 -2.24
N TYR A 993 -25.28 20.69 -3.41
CA TYR A 993 -26.24 21.59 -4.06
C TYR A 993 -27.45 21.78 -3.15
N THR A 994 -28.03 22.97 -3.16
CA THR A 994 -29.31 23.21 -2.48
C THR A 994 -30.42 22.46 -3.21
N HIS A 995 -31.08 21.53 -2.51
CA HIS A 995 -32.22 20.81 -3.07
C HIS A 995 -33.37 21.78 -3.43
N LEU A 996 -34.10 21.45 -4.49
CA LEU A 996 -35.23 22.25 -5.00
C LEU A 996 -36.58 21.62 -4.65
N LEU A 997 -36.58 20.32 -4.36
CA LEU A 997 -37.79 19.58 -3.99
C LEU A 997 -38.04 19.65 -2.47
N PRO A 998 -39.33 19.68 -2.04
CA PRO A 998 -39.67 19.60 -0.63
C PRO A 998 -39.37 18.21 -0.07
N ARG A 999 -38.99 18.16 1.21
CA ARG A 999 -38.77 16.91 1.96
C ARG A 999 -40.05 16.06 1.97
N LEU A 1000 -39.91 14.77 1.73
CA LEU A 1000 -40.94 13.75 1.97
C LEU A 1000 -40.61 13.03 3.28
N HIS A 1001 -41.55 13.03 4.22
CA HIS A 1001 -41.36 12.28 5.46
C HIS A 1001 -41.50 10.78 5.21
N LEU A 1002 -40.76 9.96 5.97
CA LEU A 1002 -40.79 8.50 5.81
C LEU A 1002 -42.21 7.93 6.05
N SER A 1003 -43.00 8.54 6.93
CA SER A 1003 -44.41 8.19 7.18
C SER A 1003 -45.34 8.45 5.99
N GLU A 1004 -44.95 9.36 5.09
CA GLU A 1004 -45.71 9.71 3.89
C GLU A 1004 -45.27 8.89 2.67
N ASN A 1005 -44.21 8.07 2.81
CA ASN A 1005 -43.69 7.24 1.73
C ASN A 1005 -44.72 6.18 1.32
N LYS A 1006 -45.05 6.16 0.03
CA LYS A 1006 -45.99 5.19 -0.56
C LYS A 1006 -45.23 4.16 -1.40
N LYS A 1007 -45.89 3.04 -1.69
CA LYS A 1007 -45.38 2.00 -2.60
C LYS A 1007 -45.12 2.63 -3.97
N ARG A 1008 -43.93 2.40 -4.52
CA ARG A 1008 -43.49 2.96 -5.80
C ARG A 1008 -43.93 2.04 -6.95
N GLN A 1009 -44.25 2.64 -8.10
CA GLN A 1009 -44.79 1.93 -9.27
C GLN A 1009 -43.75 1.74 -10.37
N SER A 1010 -42.78 2.66 -10.46
CA SER A 1010 -41.70 2.62 -11.43
C SER A 1010 -40.40 2.14 -10.78
N LEU A 1011 -39.55 1.46 -11.54
CA LEU A 1011 -38.25 0.98 -11.06
C LEU A 1011 -37.23 2.10 -11.00
N LEU A 1012 -36.97 2.77 -12.13
CA LEU A 1012 -35.87 3.72 -12.26
C LEU A 1012 -36.36 5.02 -12.92
N TYR A 1013 -35.95 6.16 -12.37
CA TYR A 1013 -36.31 7.48 -12.89
C TYR A 1013 -35.08 8.33 -13.20
N PHE A 1014 -35.13 9.02 -14.33
CA PHE A 1014 -34.18 10.05 -14.72
C PHE A 1014 -34.90 11.21 -15.40
N LYS A 1015 -34.65 12.43 -14.93
CA LYS A 1015 -35.03 13.65 -15.65
C LYS A 1015 -33.84 14.59 -15.78
N GLY A 1016 -33.55 15.02 -17.00
CA GLY A 1016 -32.42 15.91 -17.30
C GLY A 1016 -32.10 15.95 -18.79
N ALA A 1017 -31.28 16.91 -19.22
CA ALA A 1017 -30.90 17.02 -20.63
C ALA A 1017 -30.19 15.75 -21.13
N LYS A 1018 -30.69 15.19 -22.24
CA LYS A 1018 -30.07 14.03 -22.92
C LYS A 1018 -28.68 14.38 -23.44
N HIS A 1019 -28.59 15.48 -24.19
CA HIS A 1019 -27.35 15.97 -24.80
C HIS A 1019 -26.75 17.12 -24.00
N ARG A 1020 -25.46 17.01 -23.62
CA ARG A 1020 -24.72 18.09 -22.94
C ARG A 1020 -23.40 18.36 -23.66
N HIS A 1021 -23.00 19.62 -23.74
CA HIS A 1021 -22.00 20.09 -24.71
C HIS A 1021 -20.61 19.42 -24.64
N ARG A 1022 -20.17 18.78 -23.54
CA ARG A 1022 -18.85 18.11 -23.45
C ARG A 1022 -18.78 17.01 -22.37
N GLY A 1023 -18.65 15.74 -22.76
CA GLY A 1023 -18.35 14.62 -21.85
C GLY A 1023 -19.53 13.70 -21.49
N GLY A 1024 -20.75 14.02 -21.94
CA GLY A 1024 -21.97 13.26 -21.64
C GLY A 1024 -22.13 11.90 -22.35
N MET A 1025 -21.06 11.28 -22.86
CA MET A 1025 -21.15 10.01 -23.61
C MET A 1025 -21.83 8.90 -22.78
N ILE A 1026 -21.63 8.88 -21.46
CA ILE A 1026 -22.25 7.88 -20.56
C ILE A 1026 -23.76 8.14 -20.43
N ARG A 1027 -24.16 9.39 -20.22
CA ARG A 1027 -25.57 9.78 -20.09
C ARG A 1027 -26.36 9.50 -21.37
N GLU A 1028 -25.79 9.83 -22.53
CA GLU A 1028 -26.42 9.57 -23.83
C GLU A 1028 -26.58 8.06 -24.08
N LYS A 1029 -25.51 7.27 -23.84
CA LYS A 1029 -25.58 5.82 -23.98
C LYS A 1029 -26.57 5.18 -23.01
N LEU A 1030 -26.58 5.60 -21.74
CA LEU A 1030 -27.57 5.12 -20.76
C LEU A 1030 -28.99 5.51 -21.17
N TRP A 1031 -29.18 6.71 -21.72
CA TRP A 1031 -30.48 7.10 -22.26
C TRP A 1031 -30.95 6.14 -23.34
N ASP A 1032 -30.10 5.86 -24.33
CA ASP A 1032 -30.45 4.98 -25.44
C ASP A 1032 -30.72 3.53 -24.99
N LEU A 1033 -30.03 3.07 -23.93
CA LEU A 1033 -30.25 1.75 -23.35
C LEU A 1033 -31.51 1.65 -22.50
N LEU A 1034 -31.89 2.73 -21.80
CA LEU A 1034 -32.91 2.68 -20.75
C LEU A 1034 -34.27 3.24 -21.17
N VAL A 1035 -34.35 4.07 -22.21
CA VAL A 1035 -35.60 4.77 -22.58
C VAL A 1035 -36.76 3.82 -22.91
N ASN A 1036 -36.48 2.61 -23.39
CA ASN A 1036 -37.48 1.61 -23.76
C ASN A 1036 -37.63 0.48 -22.72
N GLU A 1037 -36.93 0.56 -21.57
CA GLU A 1037 -36.94 -0.49 -20.56
C GLU A 1037 -38.23 -0.46 -19.70
N PRO A 1038 -38.92 -1.61 -19.50
CA PRO A 1038 -40.15 -1.65 -18.71
C PRO A 1038 -39.93 -1.19 -17.27
N GLY A 1039 -40.72 -0.19 -16.85
CA GLY A 1039 -40.65 0.41 -15.52
C GLY A 1039 -39.55 1.46 -15.37
N VAL A 1040 -38.85 1.84 -16.44
CA VAL A 1040 -37.88 2.94 -16.45
C VAL A 1040 -38.51 4.18 -17.10
N ILE A 1041 -38.25 5.35 -16.52
CA ILE A 1041 -38.73 6.65 -17.01
C ILE A 1041 -37.51 7.53 -17.28
N MET A 1042 -37.29 7.87 -18.56
CA MET A 1042 -36.25 8.79 -19.02
C MET A 1042 -36.92 10.01 -19.66
N GLU A 1043 -36.78 11.20 -19.05
CA GLU A 1043 -37.43 12.43 -19.50
C GLU A 1043 -36.46 13.60 -19.63
N GLU A 1044 -36.69 14.48 -20.62
CA GLU A 1044 -35.91 15.72 -20.69
C GLU A 1044 -36.38 16.69 -19.61
N GLY A 1045 -35.42 17.40 -19.01
CA GLY A 1045 -35.67 18.31 -17.89
C GLY A 1045 -35.52 19.76 -18.30
N PHE A 1046 -36.49 20.59 -17.94
CA PHE A 1046 -36.45 22.04 -18.07
C PHE A 1046 -36.53 22.69 -16.67
N PRO A 1047 -35.76 23.77 -16.39
CA PRO A 1047 -35.71 24.41 -15.08
C PRO A 1047 -36.89 25.39 -14.88
N ASN A 1048 -38.13 24.92 -15.01
CA ASN A 1048 -39.35 25.69 -14.80
C ASN A 1048 -40.29 25.02 -13.78
N ALA A 1049 -41.41 25.67 -13.43
CA ALA A 1049 -42.37 25.18 -12.43
C ALA A 1049 -42.95 23.80 -12.78
N THR A 1050 -43.32 23.60 -14.05
CA THR A 1050 -43.81 22.31 -14.55
C THR A 1050 -42.74 21.21 -14.43
N GLY A 1051 -41.47 21.52 -14.74
CA GLY A 1051 -40.36 20.59 -14.57
C GLY A 1051 -40.13 20.18 -13.11
N ARG A 1052 -40.37 21.08 -12.15
CA ARG A 1052 -40.31 20.79 -10.71
C ARG A 1052 -41.40 19.80 -10.30
N GLU A 1053 -42.67 20.06 -10.63
CA GLU A 1053 -43.78 19.15 -10.28
C GLU A 1053 -43.64 17.78 -10.93
N GLN A 1054 -43.18 17.73 -12.19
CA GLN A 1054 -42.85 16.47 -12.86
C GLN A 1054 -41.75 15.69 -12.14
N SER A 1055 -40.70 16.38 -11.66
CA SER A 1055 -39.61 15.76 -10.88
C SER A 1055 -40.11 15.22 -9.55
N ILE A 1056 -40.96 15.97 -8.84
CA ILE A 1056 -41.61 15.51 -7.59
C ILE A 1056 -42.39 14.22 -7.86
N ARG A 1057 -43.26 14.24 -8.87
CA ARG A 1057 -44.08 13.07 -9.21
C ARG A 1057 -43.19 11.89 -9.57
N GLY A 1058 -42.26 12.05 -10.50
CA GLY A 1058 -41.40 10.98 -10.99
C GLY A 1058 -40.50 10.36 -9.94
N MET A 1059 -39.83 11.18 -9.11
CA MET A 1059 -38.98 10.68 -8.02
C MET A 1059 -39.82 10.00 -6.93
N ARG A 1060 -41.01 10.54 -6.60
CA ARG A 1060 -41.88 9.99 -5.54
C ARG A 1060 -42.68 8.76 -5.99
N THR A 1061 -42.75 8.45 -7.28
CA THR A 1061 -43.37 7.21 -7.80
C THR A 1061 -42.37 6.13 -8.17
N SER A 1062 -41.07 6.41 -8.10
CA SER A 1062 -40.01 5.49 -8.53
C SER A 1062 -39.21 4.94 -7.35
N GLU A 1063 -38.70 3.72 -7.51
CA GLU A 1063 -37.87 3.04 -6.51
C GLU A 1063 -36.47 3.65 -6.44
N PHE A 1064 -35.86 3.82 -7.61
CA PHE A 1064 -34.49 4.28 -7.81
C PHE A 1064 -34.44 5.54 -8.69
N CYS A 1065 -33.43 6.38 -8.46
CA CYS A 1065 -33.17 7.60 -9.23
C CYS A 1065 -31.77 7.55 -9.82
N LEU A 1066 -31.64 7.71 -11.14
CA LEU A 1066 -30.37 7.55 -11.85
C LEU A 1066 -29.52 8.82 -11.78
N HIS A 1067 -28.26 8.67 -11.39
CA HIS A 1067 -27.26 9.74 -11.32
C HIS A 1067 -26.00 9.34 -12.10
N PRO A 1068 -26.02 9.45 -13.44
CA PRO A 1068 -24.90 9.07 -14.27
C PRO A 1068 -23.86 10.18 -14.37
N ALA A 1069 -22.60 9.78 -14.45
CA ALA A 1069 -21.47 10.66 -14.72
C ALA A 1069 -21.74 11.52 -15.99
N GLY A 1070 -21.72 12.83 -15.78
CA GLY A 1070 -21.72 13.90 -16.80
C GLY A 1070 -20.73 14.98 -16.31
N ASP A 1071 -21.01 16.28 -16.44
CA ASP A 1071 -20.09 17.29 -15.86
C ASP A 1071 -19.92 17.14 -14.34
N THR A 1072 -20.95 16.63 -13.64
CA THR A 1072 -20.82 16.06 -12.29
C THR A 1072 -21.96 15.10 -11.95
N PRO A 1073 -21.69 13.94 -11.31
CA PRO A 1073 -22.71 13.06 -10.75
C PRO A 1073 -23.37 13.61 -9.46
N THR A 1074 -22.79 14.64 -8.81
CA THR A 1074 -23.28 15.24 -7.55
C THR A 1074 -24.31 16.36 -7.75
N SER A 1075 -24.88 16.52 -8.96
CA SER A 1075 -25.86 17.57 -9.26
C SER A 1075 -27.03 17.64 -8.26
N CYS A 1076 -27.74 18.77 -8.19
CA CYS A 1076 -28.95 18.99 -7.37
C CYS A 1076 -29.92 17.78 -7.32
N ARG A 1077 -30.06 17.05 -8.43
CA ARG A 1077 -30.90 15.85 -8.53
C ARG A 1077 -30.58 14.78 -7.50
N LEU A 1078 -29.31 14.61 -7.12
CA LEU A 1078 -28.90 13.66 -6.09
C LEU A 1078 -29.55 14.01 -4.74
N PHE A 1079 -29.52 15.28 -4.35
CA PHE A 1079 -30.11 15.75 -3.11
C PHE A 1079 -31.64 15.82 -3.19
N ASP A 1080 -32.21 16.12 -4.36
CA ASP A 1080 -33.66 16.01 -4.60
C ASP A 1080 -34.17 14.57 -4.46
N ALA A 1081 -33.38 13.59 -4.90
CA ALA A 1081 -33.67 12.16 -4.72
C ALA A 1081 -33.64 11.79 -3.22
N VAL A 1082 -32.64 12.29 -2.47
CA VAL A 1082 -32.56 12.13 -1.01
C VAL A 1082 -33.78 12.74 -0.32
N GLN A 1083 -34.18 13.96 -0.68
CA GLN A 1083 -35.38 14.60 -0.11
C GLN A 1083 -36.68 13.88 -0.50
N SER A 1084 -36.71 13.16 -1.62
CA SER A 1084 -37.89 12.44 -2.12
C SER A 1084 -37.94 10.95 -1.72
N LEU A 1085 -36.96 10.46 -0.95
CA LEU A 1085 -36.79 9.04 -0.59
C LEU A 1085 -36.71 8.11 -1.82
N CYS A 1086 -36.12 8.62 -2.90
CA CYS A 1086 -35.83 7.87 -4.12
C CYS A 1086 -34.37 7.41 -4.07
N ILE A 1087 -34.11 6.11 -4.14
CA ILE A 1087 -32.77 5.53 -3.89
C ILE A 1087 -31.81 5.97 -4.99
N PRO A 1088 -30.77 6.77 -4.68
CA PRO A 1088 -29.81 7.20 -5.69
C PRO A 1088 -29.05 6.02 -6.26
N VAL A 1089 -28.95 5.96 -7.58
CA VAL A 1089 -28.10 5.03 -8.33
C VAL A 1089 -27.00 5.84 -8.99
N VAL A 1090 -25.85 5.87 -8.34
CA VAL A 1090 -24.68 6.63 -8.76
C VAL A 1090 -23.88 5.79 -9.75
N VAL A 1091 -23.88 6.21 -11.02
CA VAL A 1091 -23.09 5.56 -12.08
C VAL A 1091 -21.86 6.40 -12.36
N SER A 1092 -20.77 6.12 -11.64
CA SER A 1092 -19.47 6.79 -11.81
C SER A 1092 -18.35 5.89 -11.31
N ASP A 1093 -17.21 5.87 -12.01
CA ASP A 1093 -16.01 5.14 -11.57
C ASP A 1093 -15.11 6.00 -10.67
N ASN A 1094 -15.23 7.32 -10.77
CA ASN A 1094 -14.55 8.31 -9.94
C ASN A 1094 -15.59 9.35 -9.50
N ILE A 1095 -15.86 9.48 -8.20
CA ILE A 1095 -16.78 10.47 -7.66
C ILE A 1095 -16.34 10.87 -6.27
N GLU A 1096 -16.41 12.17 -5.99
CA GLU A 1096 -16.21 12.72 -4.66
C GLU A 1096 -17.53 13.35 -4.21
N LEU A 1097 -18.04 12.96 -3.05
CA LEU A 1097 -19.33 13.38 -2.52
C LEU A 1097 -19.18 14.38 -1.36
N PRO A 1098 -20.14 15.28 -1.15
CA PRO A 1098 -20.11 16.18 -0.01
C PRO A 1098 -20.09 15.41 1.31
N PHE A 1099 -19.25 15.88 2.24
CA PHE A 1099 -19.18 15.35 3.60
C PHE A 1099 -18.69 13.90 3.71
N GLU A 1100 -17.90 13.39 2.75
CA GLU A 1100 -17.26 12.07 2.86
C GLU A 1100 -16.45 11.91 4.17
N GLY A 1101 -16.54 10.74 4.79
CA GLY A 1101 -16.01 10.50 6.14
C GLY A 1101 -16.86 11.07 7.29
N MET A 1102 -17.94 11.80 6.98
CA MET A 1102 -19.01 12.15 7.94
C MET A 1102 -20.36 11.53 7.56
N VAL A 1103 -20.59 11.28 6.26
CA VAL A 1103 -21.77 10.60 5.72
C VAL A 1103 -21.33 9.43 4.87
N ASP A 1104 -21.82 8.23 5.19
CA ASP A 1104 -21.59 7.03 4.39
C ASP A 1104 -22.73 6.86 3.38
N TYR A 1105 -22.46 7.21 2.12
CA TYR A 1105 -23.44 7.14 1.04
C TYR A 1105 -23.79 5.72 0.63
N THR A 1106 -22.94 4.72 0.94
CA THR A 1106 -23.20 3.30 0.61
C THR A 1106 -24.39 2.76 1.42
N GLU A 1107 -24.71 3.39 2.55
CA GLU A 1107 -25.83 2.98 3.39
C GLU A 1107 -27.21 3.37 2.84
N PHE A 1108 -27.27 4.26 1.84
CA PHE A 1108 -28.55 4.75 1.28
C PHE A 1108 -28.55 4.96 -0.24
N SER A 1109 -27.45 4.61 -0.93
CA SER A 1109 -27.28 4.73 -2.38
C SER A 1109 -26.70 3.45 -2.98
N VAL A 1110 -26.95 3.22 -4.26
CA VAL A 1110 -26.39 2.12 -5.05
C VAL A 1110 -25.30 2.68 -5.96
N PHE A 1111 -24.06 2.23 -5.77
CA PHE A 1111 -22.94 2.59 -6.64
C PHE A 1111 -22.76 1.55 -7.73
N VAL A 1112 -22.63 2.01 -8.97
CA VAL A 1112 -22.52 1.16 -10.15
C VAL A 1112 -21.36 1.65 -11.02
N ALA A 1113 -20.45 0.74 -11.38
CA ALA A 1113 -19.39 1.03 -12.32
C ALA A 1113 -19.96 1.42 -13.69
N VAL A 1114 -19.38 2.42 -14.35
CA VAL A 1114 -19.85 2.93 -15.65
C VAL A 1114 -19.92 1.81 -16.68
N ASN A 1115 -18.90 0.96 -16.71
CA ASN A 1115 -18.81 -0.15 -17.66
C ASN A 1115 -19.91 -1.20 -17.46
N ASP A 1116 -20.40 -1.39 -16.23
CA ASP A 1116 -21.49 -2.31 -15.96
C ASP A 1116 -22.85 -1.69 -16.30
N ALA A 1117 -23.05 -0.42 -15.93
CA ALA A 1117 -24.28 0.30 -16.26
C ALA A 1117 -24.53 0.44 -17.77
N LEU A 1118 -23.45 0.52 -18.57
CA LEU A 1118 -23.51 0.63 -20.03
C LEU A 1118 -23.74 -0.70 -20.76
N LYS A 1119 -23.86 -1.83 -20.06
CA LYS A 1119 -24.26 -3.10 -20.67
C LYS A 1119 -25.79 -3.12 -20.84
N PRO A 1120 -26.32 -3.42 -22.04
CA PRO A 1120 -27.77 -3.51 -22.26
C PRO A 1120 -28.46 -4.41 -21.23
N GLY A 1121 -29.58 -3.95 -20.65
CA GLY A 1121 -30.37 -4.67 -19.63
C GLY A 1121 -29.73 -4.79 -18.24
N TRP A 1122 -28.39 -4.74 -18.12
CA TRP A 1122 -27.67 -5.04 -16.89
C TRP A 1122 -28.08 -4.15 -15.71
N LEU A 1123 -28.18 -2.84 -15.94
CA LEU A 1123 -28.49 -1.90 -14.86
C LEU A 1123 -29.89 -2.16 -14.29
N VAL A 1124 -30.87 -2.39 -15.15
CA VAL A 1124 -32.25 -2.67 -14.77
C VAL A 1124 -32.33 -4.00 -14.00
N ASP A 1125 -31.63 -5.03 -14.45
CA ASP A 1125 -31.61 -6.34 -13.79
C ASP A 1125 -30.85 -6.32 -12.46
N HIS A 1126 -29.81 -5.49 -12.35
CA HIS A 1126 -29.13 -5.24 -11.09
C HIS A 1126 -30.08 -4.61 -10.07
N LEU A 1127 -30.81 -3.56 -10.46
CA LEU A 1127 -31.75 -2.88 -9.57
C LEU A 1127 -32.96 -3.75 -9.19
N ARG A 1128 -33.46 -4.59 -10.10
CA ARG A 1128 -34.56 -5.54 -9.82
C ARG A 1128 -34.17 -6.62 -8.80
N ARG A 1129 -32.89 -6.97 -8.70
CA ARG A 1129 -32.38 -7.95 -7.71
C ARG A 1129 -32.33 -7.41 -6.30
N ILE A 1130 -32.38 -6.09 -6.12
CA ILE A 1130 -32.40 -5.48 -4.79
C ILE A 1130 -33.76 -5.74 -4.14
N SER A 1131 -33.76 -6.51 -3.05
CA SER A 1131 -34.98 -6.96 -2.38
C SER A 1131 -35.81 -5.79 -1.83
N GLY A 1132 -37.10 -6.03 -1.58
CA GLY A 1132 -37.96 -5.03 -0.92
C GLY A 1132 -37.39 -4.58 0.43
N LYS A 1133 -36.88 -5.53 1.22
CA LYS A 1133 -36.26 -5.26 2.52
C LYS A 1133 -35.05 -4.32 2.41
N GLN A 1134 -34.14 -4.59 1.47
CA GLN A 1134 -32.98 -3.72 1.24
C GLN A 1134 -33.40 -2.31 0.80
N ARG A 1135 -34.42 -2.20 -0.06
CA ARG A 1135 -34.96 -0.89 -0.48
C ARG A 1135 -35.57 -0.12 0.69
N ASP A 1136 -36.24 -0.80 1.60
CA ASP A 1136 -36.79 -0.17 2.81
C ASP A 1136 -35.68 0.26 3.78
N GLU A 1137 -34.64 -0.54 3.95
CA GLU A 1137 -33.43 -0.19 4.73
C GLU A 1137 -32.75 1.06 4.16
N PHE A 1138 -32.54 1.13 2.84
CA PHE A 1138 -32.00 2.32 2.18
C PHE A 1138 -32.83 3.57 2.47
N ARG A 1139 -34.16 3.49 2.41
CA ARG A 1139 -35.04 4.64 2.70
C ARG A 1139 -35.02 5.05 4.17
N GLN A 1140 -34.92 4.10 5.09
CA GLN A 1140 -34.79 4.39 6.52
C GLN A 1140 -33.49 5.12 6.82
N LYS A 1141 -32.37 4.65 6.24
CA LYS A 1141 -31.07 5.33 6.33
C LYS A 1141 -31.12 6.72 5.70
N MET A 1142 -31.71 6.83 4.51
CA MET A 1142 -31.89 8.11 3.81
C MET A 1142 -32.69 9.14 4.61
N ALA A 1143 -33.79 8.71 5.25
CA ALA A 1143 -34.62 9.59 6.09
C ALA A 1143 -33.85 10.19 7.27
N LYS A 1144 -32.83 9.50 7.79
CA LYS A 1144 -31.94 9.99 8.86
C LYS A 1144 -30.96 11.05 8.35
N VAL A 1145 -30.46 10.91 7.12
CA VAL A 1145 -29.47 11.83 6.54
C VAL A 1145 -30.08 13.01 5.77
N GLN A 1146 -31.39 13.00 5.50
CA GLN A 1146 -32.08 14.10 4.79
C GLN A 1146 -31.77 15.48 5.36
N GLN A 1147 -31.68 15.61 6.69
CA GLN A 1147 -31.44 16.89 7.38
C GLN A 1147 -30.03 17.46 7.10
N ILE A 1148 -29.04 16.58 6.89
CA ILE A 1148 -27.63 16.93 6.65
C ILE A 1148 -27.47 17.77 5.38
N PHE A 1149 -28.37 17.59 4.41
CA PHE A 1149 -28.33 18.29 3.12
C PHE A 1149 -29.28 19.50 3.04
N VAL A 1150 -29.87 19.92 4.16
CA VAL A 1150 -30.77 21.07 4.23
C VAL A 1150 -30.00 22.32 4.65
N TYR A 1151 -30.08 23.38 3.83
CA TYR A 1151 -29.46 24.69 4.10
C TYR A 1151 -30.35 25.66 4.90
N ASP A 1152 -31.64 25.34 5.04
CA ASP A 1152 -32.67 26.26 5.52
C ASP A 1152 -32.56 26.57 7.02
N SER A 1153 -32.58 27.86 7.36
CA SER A 1153 -32.69 28.38 8.73
C SER A 1153 -34.12 28.74 9.12
N GLY A 1154 -35.08 28.73 8.18
CA GLY A 1154 -36.47 29.08 8.40
C GLY A 1154 -36.75 30.57 8.60
N HIS A 1155 -35.75 31.44 8.40
CA HIS A 1155 -35.83 32.88 8.65
C HIS A 1155 -35.45 33.72 7.42
N PRO A 1156 -36.08 34.90 7.21
CA PRO A 1156 -35.71 35.82 6.14
C PRO A 1156 -34.22 36.19 6.20
N GLY A 1157 -33.59 36.35 5.04
CA GLY A 1157 -32.16 36.65 4.97
C GLY A 1157 -31.22 35.47 5.26
N GLY A 1158 -31.75 34.30 5.60
CA GLY A 1158 -30.97 33.21 6.16
C GLY A 1158 -30.51 33.47 7.59
N ILE A 1159 -31.01 34.53 8.24
CA ILE A 1159 -30.57 35.01 9.55
C ILE A 1159 -31.44 34.42 10.64
N GLY A 1160 -30.89 33.45 11.37
CA GLY A 1160 -31.58 32.75 12.43
C GLY A 1160 -30.83 31.48 12.83
N PRO A 1161 -31.30 30.77 13.87
CA PRO A 1161 -30.70 29.52 14.30
C PRO A 1161 -30.72 28.49 13.17
N ILE A 1162 -29.56 27.88 12.88
CA ILE A 1162 -29.44 26.80 11.90
C ILE A 1162 -29.55 25.42 12.57
N PRO A 1163 -30.07 24.38 11.89
CA PRO A 1163 -30.12 23.04 12.48
C PRO A 1163 -28.73 22.50 12.86
N PRO A 1164 -28.56 21.84 14.03
CA PRO A 1164 -27.26 21.31 14.46
C PRO A 1164 -26.69 20.29 13.46
N ASP A 1165 -27.57 19.55 12.80
CA ASP A 1165 -27.24 18.56 11.76
C ASP A 1165 -27.61 19.07 10.35
N GLY A 1166 -27.63 20.39 10.13
CA GLY A 1166 -27.88 21.00 8.82
C GLY A 1166 -26.61 21.14 7.97
N ALA A 1167 -26.79 21.44 6.67
CA ALA A 1167 -25.70 21.53 5.70
C ALA A 1167 -24.65 22.57 6.10
N VAL A 1168 -25.07 23.75 6.57
CA VAL A 1168 -24.16 24.83 7.00
C VAL A 1168 -23.22 24.37 8.12
N ASN A 1169 -23.73 23.62 9.09
CA ASN A 1169 -22.91 23.08 10.18
C ASN A 1169 -21.93 22.00 9.71
N TYR A 1170 -22.34 21.13 8.80
CA TYR A 1170 -21.44 20.14 8.20
C TYR A 1170 -20.35 20.80 7.35
N ILE A 1171 -20.66 21.90 6.65
CA ILE A 1171 -19.67 22.72 5.94
C ILE A 1171 -18.64 23.29 6.93
N TRP A 1172 -19.09 23.88 8.04
CA TRP A 1172 -18.17 24.40 9.05
C TRP A 1172 -17.31 23.32 9.69
N ARG A 1173 -17.88 22.15 10.01
CA ARG A 1173 -17.12 20.99 10.51
C ARG A 1173 -16.07 20.53 9.50
N LYS A 1174 -16.41 20.54 8.20
CA LYS A 1174 -15.45 20.18 7.14
C LYS A 1174 -14.34 21.20 6.98
N ILE A 1175 -14.65 22.50 7.00
CA ILE A 1175 -13.64 23.56 7.00
C ILE A 1175 -12.72 23.40 8.22
N HIS A 1176 -13.28 23.15 9.40
CA HIS A 1176 -12.50 22.91 10.61
C HIS A 1176 -11.56 21.69 10.50
N GLN A 1177 -11.96 20.61 9.82
CA GLN A 1177 -11.06 19.49 9.51
C GLN A 1177 -9.86 19.89 8.62
N LYS A 1178 -9.99 20.96 7.81
CA LYS A 1178 -8.92 21.47 6.94
C LYS A 1178 -8.00 22.47 7.65
N VAL A 1179 -8.46 23.14 8.71
CA VAL A 1179 -7.72 24.22 9.41
C VAL A 1179 -6.30 23.83 9.84
N PRO A 1180 -6.01 22.66 10.44
CA PRO A 1180 -4.65 22.31 10.85
C PRO A 1180 -3.64 22.37 9.69
N MET A 1181 -4.03 21.86 8.52
CA MET A 1181 -3.21 21.88 7.32
C MET A 1181 -3.05 23.31 6.76
N ILE A 1182 -4.12 24.10 6.78
CA ILE A 1182 -4.08 25.50 6.34
C ILE A 1182 -3.14 26.33 7.22
N ARG A 1183 -3.17 26.14 8.54
CA ARG A 1183 -2.24 26.78 9.48
C ARG A 1183 -0.80 26.40 9.17
N GLU A 1184 -0.55 25.12 8.87
CA GLU A 1184 0.79 24.66 8.48
C GLU A 1184 1.27 25.32 7.18
N ALA A 1185 0.41 25.41 6.17
CA ALA A 1185 0.70 26.06 4.89
C ALA A 1185 1.01 27.56 5.05
N ILE A 1186 0.32 28.26 5.96
CA ILE A 1186 0.61 29.66 6.31
C ILE A 1186 1.99 29.78 6.96
N VAL A 1187 2.32 28.89 7.90
CA VAL A 1187 3.64 28.89 8.57
C VAL A 1187 4.77 28.55 7.59
N ARG A 1188 4.52 27.74 6.56
CA ARG A 1188 5.48 27.49 5.47
C ARG A 1188 5.70 28.73 4.61
N GLU A 1189 4.64 29.45 4.24
CA GLU A 1189 4.74 30.68 3.45
C GLU A 1189 5.56 31.76 4.17
N LYS A 1190 5.35 31.93 5.48
CA LYS A 1190 6.10 32.88 6.32
C LYS A 1190 7.60 32.61 6.42
N ARG A 1191 8.05 31.39 6.05
CA ARG A 1191 9.47 31.01 6.06
C ARG A 1191 10.20 31.37 4.77
N LYS A 1192 9.50 31.92 3.76
CA LYS A 1192 10.10 32.30 2.47
C LYS A 1192 10.87 33.63 2.59
N PRO A 1193 12.10 33.73 2.05
CA PRO A 1193 12.80 35.00 1.92
C PRO A 1193 12.06 35.96 0.97
N PRO A 1194 12.06 37.28 1.23
CA PRO A 1194 11.49 38.26 0.31
C PRO A 1194 12.12 38.15 -1.09
N GLY A 1195 11.31 38.01 -2.14
CA GLY A 1195 11.77 37.97 -3.53
C GLY A 1195 11.93 36.57 -4.17
N VAL A 1196 11.64 35.48 -3.44
CA VAL A 1196 11.68 34.12 -4.00
C VAL A 1196 10.29 33.72 -4.51
N SER A 1197 10.08 33.68 -5.83
CA SER A 1197 8.94 32.99 -6.44
C SER A 1197 9.33 31.56 -6.79
N ILE A 1198 8.60 30.59 -6.25
CA ILE A 1198 8.69 29.20 -6.67
C ILE A 1198 7.80 29.06 -7.92
N PRO A 1199 8.26 28.48 -9.03
CA PRO A 1199 7.37 28.19 -10.16
C PRO A 1199 6.20 27.35 -9.64
N LEU A 1200 4.97 27.74 -10.01
CA LEU A 1200 3.77 26.97 -9.73
C LEU A 1200 3.97 25.57 -10.29
N ARG A 1201 4.33 24.61 -9.44
CA ARG A 1201 4.32 23.19 -9.76
C ARG A 1201 2.88 22.90 -10.19
N CYS A 1202 2.67 22.50 -11.44
CA CYS A 1202 1.41 21.88 -11.82
C CYS A 1202 1.29 20.59 -11.01
N GLN A 1203 0.45 20.62 -9.99
CA GLN A 1203 -0.02 19.44 -9.28
C GLN A 1203 -0.89 18.69 -10.30
N CYS A 1204 -0.40 17.58 -10.82
CA CYS A 1204 -1.17 16.76 -11.75
C CYS A 1204 -2.30 16.08 -10.96
N THR A 1205 -3.53 16.50 -11.26
CA THR A 1205 -4.80 15.87 -10.84
C THR A 1205 -4.98 14.48 -11.43
#